data_AF-A0A6P2AQU5-F1
#
_entry.id   AF-A0A6P2AQU5-F1
#
_cell.length_a   1.000
_cell.length_b   1.000
_cell.length_c   1.000
_cell.angle_alpha   90.00
_cell.angle_beta   90.00
_cell.angle_gamma   90.00
#
_symmetry.space_group_name_H-M   'P 1'
#
loop_
_entity.id
_entity.type
_entity.pdbx_description
1 polymer ?
#
loop_
_entity_poly.entity_id
_entity_poly.type
_entity_poly.pdbx_seq_one_letter_code
_entity_poly.pdbx_strand_id
1 'polypeptide(L)'
;MRMNQRQYGTILFALFLLIGMWPAATLAYDERSFRDLPWAVQLGLRVWAVDQSVPIVNQVVLVPDGATYLDEIARWSPRGRWPVLLSDDQLATKFIRRFRPAVIVERESVGELPAGDELETLLRETHVRAMGGDPNHLDASAIFRQNDYIPPGIVLSSVGDSAWPAAIALASGRLQPLAFVDGDFGRPNQSVDRDRLTPLVEQLRAIAAASGYPWETLEEGVLTFTICRNMAGRVNLPQTEGGDGNPSAVTDWLARHDDGTRFGFVGWIFGDETRSAYMAMCSLFLPRTNVWLANGYSGEGGFAQFDMQTAADQMNEHGYEVTHLAGPQFRAAAWMNTLGGGIDPDLLNVNSRGNANFYYTLDEQLWTVDVPILNHPAAVHFTHSWSARQPESRHTVAGRFLNHGAYAYIGSVQEPYLSAFIPPNILHDRMINHVPLIVAARHWAGQHQFARPWKVQTIGDPLMLAVPPDRLQKDRIDPEAEDRGRNVRDDVREAMRGLNEKATGDQYAKVIRRLALIGRDDLAIQIWRMAQQQGQAEAAAPAALGPLFRARENEEFLRAWSHISLRDEYLQTMLWHLMTPRLGSVSDEDTLLQLQAAVRASMPEVDAQRLAPHLARRLGGEHVRGWLQRLLDQTDNARTRQTIERTLRDY
;
A
#
# COMPACT_ATOMS: atom_id res chain seq x y z
N MET A 1 -30.70 4.42 -17.49
CA MET A 1 -31.14 3.37 -18.43
C MET A 1 -30.80 2.03 -17.77
N ARG A 2 -31.79 1.36 -17.15
CA ARG A 2 -31.56 0.13 -16.34
C ARG A 2 -31.23 -1.04 -17.28
N MET A 3 -29.97 -1.43 -17.37
CA MET A 3 -29.56 -2.66 -18.08
C MET A 3 -29.71 -3.88 -17.16
N ASN A 4 -30.23 -4.96 -17.73
CA ASN A 4 -30.65 -6.19 -17.06
C ASN A 4 -29.47 -7.03 -16.53
N GLN A 5 -29.68 -7.60 -15.34
CA GLN A 5 -28.75 -8.34 -14.48
C GLN A 5 -28.30 -9.75 -14.95
N ARG A 6 -28.28 -10.04 -16.25
CA ARG A 6 -27.88 -11.38 -16.76
C ARG A 6 -27.13 -11.27 -18.09
N GLN A 7 -25.86 -10.85 -18.07
CA GLN A 7 -25.00 -10.89 -19.27
C GLN A 7 -23.53 -10.52 -18.98
N TYR A 8 -22.79 -11.29 -18.17
CA TYR A 8 -21.32 -11.17 -18.15
C TYR A 8 -20.67 -12.55 -17.94
N GLY A 9 -20.34 -13.20 -19.06
CA GLY A 9 -19.56 -14.42 -19.11
C GLY A 9 -18.95 -14.53 -20.51
N THR A 10 -17.64 -14.83 -20.54
CA THR A 10 -16.79 -15.17 -21.70
C THR A 10 -15.86 -14.06 -22.23
N ILE A 11 -14.67 -13.96 -21.61
CA ILE A 11 -13.39 -13.99 -22.33
C ILE A 11 -12.81 -15.38 -22.07
N LEU A 12 -13.22 -16.36 -22.87
CA LEU A 12 -12.86 -17.76 -22.68
C LEU A 12 -12.21 -18.40 -23.91
N PHE A 13 -12.08 -17.70 -25.05
CA PHE A 13 -11.72 -18.40 -26.29
C PHE A 13 -10.22 -18.56 -26.56
N ALA A 14 -9.33 -17.83 -25.85
CA ALA A 14 -7.87 -17.99 -26.00
C ALA A 14 -7.15 -18.62 -24.80
N LEU A 15 -7.76 -18.61 -23.60
CA LEU A 15 -7.19 -19.27 -22.41
C LEU A 15 -7.62 -20.74 -22.24
N PHE A 16 -8.57 -21.23 -23.04
CA PHE A 16 -9.13 -22.60 -22.92
C PHE A 16 -8.29 -23.69 -23.60
N LEU A 17 -7.15 -23.33 -24.21
CA LEU A 17 -6.16 -24.27 -24.73
C LEU A 17 -5.06 -24.62 -23.71
N LEU A 18 -5.27 -24.33 -22.42
CA LEU A 18 -4.34 -24.63 -21.33
C LEU A 18 -4.62 -26.00 -20.67
N ILE A 19 -4.51 -27.11 -21.41
CA ILE A 19 -4.59 -28.53 -20.97
C ILE A 19 -5.95 -29.20 -21.26
N GLY A 20 -5.92 -30.28 -22.03
CA GLY A 20 -7.05 -31.01 -22.64
C GLY A 20 -7.99 -31.78 -21.71
N MET A 21 -8.30 -31.27 -20.52
CA MET A 21 -9.39 -31.77 -19.69
C MET A 21 -10.02 -30.58 -18.98
N TRP A 22 -11.24 -30.17 -19.34
CA TRP A 22 -12.29 -29.59 -18.46
C TRP A 22 -13.60 -29.41 -19.27
N PRO A 23 -14.79 -29.53 -18.63
CA PRO A 23 -16.05 -29.61 -19.35
C PRO A 23 -16.57 -28.24 -19.80
N ALA A 24 -17.01 -28.18 -21.05
CA ALA A 24 -17.55 -27.01 -21.71
C ALA A 24 -18.95 -26.62 -21.17
N ALA A 25 -19.09 -25.37 -20.74
CA ALA A 25 -20.37 -24.66 -20.73
C ALA A 25 -20.13 -23.26 -21.31
N THR A 26 -20.42 -23.14 -22.61
CA THR A 26 -20.21 -21.96 -23.46
C THR A 26 -21.36 -20.97 -23.37
N LEU A 27 -21.05 -19.68 -23.20
CA LEU A 27 -21.91 -18.57 -23.65
C LEU A 27 -21.06 -17.69 -24.56
N ALA A 28 -21.41 -17.61 -25.85
CA ALA A 28 -20.65 -16.89 -26.86
C ALA A 28 -20.78 -15.36 -26.70
N TYR A 29 -19.65 -14.66 -26.59
CA TYR A 29 -19.55 -13.21 -26.78
C TYR A 29 -18.95 -12.96 -28.18
N ASP A 30 -19.48 -11.98 -28.92
CA ASP A 30 -19.00 -11.61 -30.26
C ASP A 30 -17.71 -10.77 -30.13
N GLU A 31 -16.61 -11.20 -30.76
CA GLU A 31 -15.32 -10.45 -30.76
C GLU A 31 -15.48 -8.98 -31.16
N ARG A 32 -16.45 -8.67 -32.04
CA ARG A 32 -16.74 -7.28 -32.44
C ARG A 32 -17.14 -6.43 -31.24
N SER A 33 -18.00 -6.97 -30.38
CA SER A 33 -18.50 -6.26 -29.20
C SER A 33 -17.45 -6.08 -28.08
N PHE A 34 -16.30 -6.77 -28.13
CA PHE A 34 -15.18 -6.52 -27.22
C PHE A 34 -14.32 -5.35 -27.72
N ARG A 35 -14.05 -5.31 -29.03
CA ARG A 35 -13.29 -4.23 -29.67
C ARG A 35 -14.01 -2.88 -29.59
N ASP A 36 -15.34 -2.91 -29.48
CA ASP A 36 -16.17 -1.72 -29.29
C ASP A 36 -16.11 -1.15 -27.86
N LEU A 37 -15.56 -1.88 -26.89
CA LEU A 37 -15.39 -1.37 -25.52
C LEU A 37 -14.26 -0.33 -25.45
N PRO A 38 -14.33 0.66 -24.55
CA PRO A 38 -13.20 1.56 -24.31
C PRO A 38 -11.93 0.76 -23.93
N TRP A 39 -10.78 1.13 -24.50
CA TRP A 39 -9.51 0.42 -24.29
C TRP A 39 -9.17 0.19 -22.81
N ALA A 40 -9.50 1.13 -21.93
CA ALA A 40 -9.22 1.04 -20.50
C ALA A 40 -10.03 -0.07 -19.82
N VAL A 41 -11.25 -0.32 -20.31
CA VAL A 41 -12.10 -1.44 -19.88
C VAL A 41 -11.54 -2.74 -20.46
N GLN A 42 -11.12 -2.75 -21.73
CA GLN A 42 -10.48 -3.93 -22.33
C GLN A 42 -9.22 -4.35 -21.56
N LEU A 43 -8.36 -3.41 -21.18
CA LEU A 43 -7.20 -3.64 -20.31
C LEU A 43 -7.63 -4.29 -18.98
N GLY A 44 -8.64 -3.71 -18.33
CA GLY A 44 -9.21 -4.22 -17.09
C GLY A 44 -9.70 -5.66 -17.19
N LEU A 45 -10.44 -5.97 -18.25
CA LEU A 45 -10.98 -7.30 -18.50
C LEU A 45 -9.86 -8.32 -18.82
N ARG A 46 -8.80 -7.93 -19.52
CA ARG A 46 -7.61 -8.79 -19.75
C ARG A 46 -6.93 -9.15 -18.42
N VAL A 47 -6.74 -8.17 -17.55
CA VAL A 47 -6.17 -8.40 -16.20
C VAL A 47 -7.09 -9.30 -15.38
N TRP A 48 -8.39 -9.03 -15.39
CA TRP A 48 -9.37 -9.83 -14.67
C TRP A 48 -9.39 -11.27 -15.17
N ALA A 49 -9.29 -11.51 -16.48
CA ALA A 49 -9.22 -12.86 -17.04
C ALA A 49 -8.00 -13.66 -16.53
N VAL A 50 -6.83 -13.02 -16.41
CA VAL A 50 -5.64 -13.64 -15.80
C VAL A 50 -5.88 -13.93 -14.31
N ASP A 51 -6.47 -12.99 -13.59
CA ASP A 51 -6.79 -13.19 -12.17
C ASP A 51 -7.78 -14.33 -11.96
N GLN A 52 -8.72 -14.55 -12.89
CA GLN A 52 -9.69 -15.65 -12.85
C GLN A 52 -9.11 -16.98 -13.31
N SER A 53 -8.04 -17.02 -14.11
CA SER A 53 -7.53 -18.28 -14.67
C SER A 53 -6.69 -19.12 -13.71
N VAL A 54 -5.94 -18.51 -12.78
CA VAL A 54 -5.02 -19.26 -11.87
C VAL A 54 -5.58 -19.36 -10.45
N PRO A 55 -6.01 -20.55 -9.97
CA PRO A 55 -6.58 -20.71 -8.62
C PRO A 55 -5.73 -20.08 -7.51
N ILE A 56 -6.38 -19.49 -6.51
CA ILE A 56 -5.70 -19.01 -5.31
C ILE A 56 -5.78 -20.11 -4.27
N VAL A 57 -4.63 -20.61 -3.82
CA VAL A 57 -4.57 -21.55 -2.71
C VAL A 57 -4.80 -20.79 -1.41
N ASN A 58 -5.65 -21.34 -0.53
CA ASN A 58 -6.09 -20.72 0.72
C ASN A 58 -5.01 -20.79 1.82
N GLN A 59 -3.80 -20.36 1.50
CA GLN A 59 -2.65 -20.34 2.39
C GLN A 59 -1.88 -19.03 2.29
N VAL A 60 -1.04 -18.75 3.28
CA VAL A 60 0.03 -17.74 3.21
C VAL A 60 1.33 -18.40 3.62
N VAL A 61 2.40 -18.13 2.87
CA VAL A 61 3.73 -18.62 3.21
C VAL A 61 4.61 -17.46 3.67
N LEU A 62 5.19 -17.61 4.85
CA LEU A 62 6.15 -16.70 5.44
C LEU A 62 7.57 -17.22 5.21
N VAL A 63 8.43 -16.38 4.65
CA VAL A 63 9.81 -16.73 4.29
C VAL A 63 10.81 -15.84 5.02
N PRO A 64 11.97 -16.35 5.44
CA PRO A 64 12.94 -15.58 6.21
C PRO A 64 13.82 -14.65 5.38
N ASP A 65 13.98 -14.92 4.08
CA ASP A 65 14.94 -14.23 3.20
C ASP A 65 14.53 -14.27 1.72
N GLY A 66 15.25 -13.51 0.89
CA GLY A 66 15.02 -13.41 -0.55
C GLY A 66 15.25 -14.70 -1.33
N ALA A 67 16.19 -15.56 -0.92
CA ALA A 67 16.44 -16.84 -1.59
C ALA A 67 15.23 -17.77 -1.43
N THR A 68 14.70 -17.85 -0.23
CA THR A 68 13.51 -18.63 0.10
C THR A 68 12.25 -18.04 -0.52
N TYR A 69 12.19 -16.71 -0.65
CA TYR A 69 11.13 -16.06 -1.42
C TYR A 69 11.10 -16.53 -2.88
N LEU A 70 12.26 -16.56 -3.57
CA LEU A 70 12.33 -17.04 -4.95
C LEU A 70 12.01 -18.53 -5.09
N ASP A 71 12.51 -19.37 -4.19
CA ASP A 71 12.16 -20.80 -4.16
C ASP A 71 10.64 -20.99 -4.06
N GLU A 72 9.97 -20.17 -3.24
CA GLU A 72 8.52 -20.27 -3.07
C GLU A 72 7.73 -19.73 -4.27
N ILE A 73 8.16 -18.61 -4.88
CA ILE A 73 7.54 -18.08 -6.11
C ILE A 73 7.70 -19.07 -7.27
N ALA A 74 8.84 -19.76 -7.37
CA ALA A 74 9.08 -20.76 -8.41
C ALA A 74 8.13 -21.97 -8.35
N ARG A 75 7.43 -22.15 -7.22
CA ARG A 75 6.42 -23.21 -7.02
C ARG A 75 5.02 -22.80 -7.46
N TRP A 76 4.79 -21.53 -7.80
CA TRP A 76 3.54 -21.14 -8.45
C TRP A 76 3.40 -21.87 -9.78
N SER A 77 2.16 -22.09 -10.20
CA SER A 77 1.86 -22.70 -11.50
C SER A 77 0.43 -22.38 -11.91
N PRO A 78 0.01 -22.73 -13.14
CA PRO A 78 -1.41 -22.63 -13.53
C PRO A 78 -2.37 -23.41 -12.63
N ARG A 79 -1.88 -24.39 -11.85
CA ARG A 79 -2.71 -25.14 -10.88
C ARG A 79 -3.02 -24.34 -9.62
N GLY A 80 -2.19 -23.38 -9.27
CA GLY A 80 -2.39 -22.61 -8.06
C GLY A 80 -1.23 -21.68 -7.73
N ARG A 81 -1.59 -20.57 -7.10
CA ARG A 81 -0.67 -19.59 -6.51
C ARG A 81 -1.15 -19.16 -5.14
N TRP A 82 -0.25 -18.65 -4.32
CA TRP A 82 -0.55 -18.19 -2.96
C TRP A 82 0.33 -17.01 -2.57
N PRO A 83 -0.11 -16.17 -1.63
CA PRO A 83 0.73 -15.12 -1.07
C PRO A 83 2.01 -15.66 -0.43
N VAL A 84 3.14 -15.05 -0.77
CA VAL A 84 4.46 -15.28 -0.16
C VAL A 84 4.95 -13.96 0.41
N LEU A 85 5.25 -13.91 1.71
CA LEU A 85 5.66 -12.70 2.41
C LEU A 85 6.96 -12.93 3.16
N LEU A 86 7.86 -11.95 3.12
CA LEU A 86 8.98 -11.92 4.04
C LEU A 86 8.46 -11.75 5.47
N SER A 87 8.99 -12.55 6.39
CA SER A 87 8.54 -12.59 7.78
C SER A 87 8.81 -11.26 8.49
N ASP A 88 7.75 -10.58 8.92
CA ASP A 88 7.82 -9.38 9.75
C ASP A 88 6.57 -9.24 10.64
N ASP A 89 6.66 -8.47 11.73
CA ASP A 89 5.57 -8.33 12.70
C ASP A 89 4.54 -7.25 12.32
N GLN A 90 4.79 -6.45 11.27
CA GLN A 90 3.96 -5.30 10.89
C GLN A 90 3.17 -5.53 9.59
N LEU A 91 3.84 -5.65 8.45
CA LEU A 91 3.22 -5.72 7.12
C LEU A 91 2.61 -7.10 6.87
N ALA A 92 3.33 -8.19 7.17
CA ALA A 92 2.78 -9.54 7.04
C ALA A 92 1.55 -9.74 7.93
N THR A 93 1.57 -9.22 9.16
CA THR A 93 0.41 -9.21 10.06
C THR A 93 -0.80 -8.51 9.44
N LYS A 94 -0.62 -7.32 8.84
CA LYS A 94 -1.72 -6.59 8.17
C LYS A 94 -2.29 -7.43 7.01
N PHE A 95 -1.43 -7.99 6.17
CA PHE A 95 -1.85 -8.83 5.05
C PHE A 95 -2.65 -10.05 5.51
N ILE A 96 -2.11 -10.83 6.45
CA ILE A 96 -2.75 -12.07 6.93
C ILE A 96 -4.13 -11.80 7.52
N ARG A 97 -4.28 -10.71 8.28
CA ARG A 97 -5.57 -10.29 8.86
C ARG A 97 -6.61 -9.99 7.78
N ARG A 98 -6.20 -9.36 6.68
CA ARG A 98 -7.10 -9.03 5.58
C ARG A 98 -7.40 -10.24 4.67
N PHE A 99 -6.39 -11.04 4.36
CA PHE A 99 -6.51 -12.22 3.49
C PHE A 99 -7.23 -13.38 4.17
N ARG A 100 -7.06 -13.56 5.49
CA ARG A 100 -7.69 -14.62 6.30
C ARG A 100 -7.47 -16.03 5.70
N PRO A 101 -6.22 -16.51 5.63
CA PRO A 101 -5.93 -17.82 5.07
C PRO A 101 -6.43 -18.97 5.96
N ALA A 102 -6.67 -20.14 5.35
CA ALA A 102 -6.91 -21.38 6.08
C ALA A 102 -5.62 -21.94 6.70
N VAL A 103 -4.46 -21.75 6.06
CA VAL A 103 -3.16 -22.22 6.54
C VAL A 103 -2.12 -21.10 6.46
N ILE A 104 -1.25 -21.00 7.48
CA ILE A 104 -0.09 -20.10 7.45
C ILE A 104 1.13 -20.99 7.67
N VAL A 105 2.02 -21.03 6.68
CA VAL A 105 3.25 -21.84 6.70
C VAL A 105 4.44 -20.93 6.91
N GLU A 106 5.37 -21.33 7.76
CA GLU A 106 6.68 -20.69 7.90
C GLU A 106 7.76 -21.61 7.31
N ARG A 107 8.54 -21.07 6.37
CA ARG A 107 9.65 -21.76 5.69
C ARG A 107 10.94 -21.61 6.49
N GLU A 108 11.79 -22.63 6.41
CA GLU A 108 13.21 -22.49 6.76
C GLU A 108 13.99 -21.90 5.57
N SER A 109 15.12 -21.26 5.87
CA SER A 109 15.97 -20.68 4.83
C SER A 109 16.51 -21.75 3.89
N VAL A 110 16.45 -21.51 2.59
CA VAL A 110 17.03 -22.40 1.56
C VAL A 110 18.48 -22.04 1.21
N GLY A 111 19.04 -21.01 1.84
CA GLY A 111 20.42 -20.57 1.64
C GLY A 111 20.54 -19.10 1.23
N GLU A 112 21.65 -18.76 0.59
CA GLU A 112 21.96 -17.39 0.21
C GLU A 112 21.46 -17.07 -1.20
N LEU A 113 21.08 -15.81 -1.40
CA LEU A 113 20.66 -15.29 -2.69
C LEU A 113 21.90 -14.99 -3.56
N PRO A 114 21.98 -15.46 -4.82
CA PRO A 114 23.05 -15.06 -5.72
C PRO A 114 22.97 -13.56 -6.03
N ALA A 115 24.03 -13.01 -6.64
CA ALA A 115 24.13 -11.59 -6.97
C ALA A 115 24.42 -11.37 -8.46
N GLY A 116 24.17 -10.14 -8.95
CA GLY A 116 24.47 -9.75 -10.33
C GLY A 116 23.73 -10.60 -11.36
N ASP A 117 24.43 -11.01 -12.41
CA ASP A 117 23.87 -11.75 -13.55
C ASP A 117 23.27 -13.11 -13.17
N GLU A 118 23.79 -13.75 -12.11
CA GLU A 118 23.25 -15.00 -11.58
C GLU A 118 21.86 -14.79 -10.98
N LEU A 119 21.64 -13.66 -10.28
CA LEU A 119 20.32 -13.29 -9.77
C LEU A 119 19.36 -12.97 -10.91
N GLU A 120 19.80 -12.24 -11.94
CA GLU A 120 18.98 -11.97 -13.12
C GLU A 120 18.51 -13.27 -13.77
N THR A 121 19.42 -14.21 -13.95
CA THR A 121 19.13 -15.54 -14.52
C THR A 121 18.10 -16.27 -13.66
N LEU A 122 18.33 -16.34 -12.34
CA LEU A 122 17.41 -16.99 -11.40
C LEU A 122 16.00 -16.37 -11.41
N LEU A 123 15.89 -15.05 -11.54
CA LEU A 123 14.61 -14.34 -11.65
C LEU A 123 13.87 -14.74 -12.94
N ARG A 124 14.58 -14.80 -14.07
CA ARG A 124 13.98 -15.22 -15.35
C ARG A 124 13.52 -16.67 -15.32
N GLU A 125 14.33 -17.56 -14.75
CA GLU A 125 13.94 -18.97 -14.61
C GLU A 125 12.74 -19.15 -13.68
N THR A 126 12.74 -18.44 -12.55
CA THR A 126 11.63 -18.42 -11.58
C THR A 126 10.34 -17.98 -12.27
N HIS A 127 10.42 -16.92 -13.09
CA HIS A 127 9.28 -16.43 -13.84
C HIS A 127 8.72 -17.48 -14.81
N VAL A 128 9.58 -18.18 -15.55
CA VAL A 128 9.17 -19.27 -16.46
C VAL A 128 8.52 -20.43 -15.70
N ARG A 129 9.13 -20.88 -14.59
CA ARG A 129 8.58 -21.96 -13.74
C ARG A 129 7.21 -21.59 -13.18
N ALA A 130 7.04 -20.36 -12.70
CA ALA A 130 5.80 -19.86 -12.13
C ALA A 130 4.62 -19.88 -13.13
N MET A 131 4.91 -19.82 -14.43
CA MET A 131 3.93 -19.94 -15.52
C MET A 131 3.68 -21.39 -15.97
N GLY A 132 4.36 -22.37 -15.35
CA GLY A 132 4.29 -23.78 -15.70
C GLY A 132 5.22 -24.19 -16.84
N GLY A 133 6.19 -23.35 -17.22
CA GLY A 133 7.19 -23.64 -18.24
C GLY A 133 8.46 -24.29 -17.70
N ASP A 134 9.25 -24.89 -18.60
CA ASP A 134 10.61 -25.36 -18.30
C ASP A 134 11.64 -24.33 -18.80
N PRO A 135 12.40 -23.67 -17.90
CA PRO A 135 13.36 -22.63 -18.28
C PRO A 135 14.53 -23.14 -19.13
N ASN A 136 14.77 -24.45 -19.17
CA ASN A 136 15.80 -25.01 -20.06
C ASN A 136 15.36 -25.05 -21.54
N HIS A 137 14.05 -24.91 -21.80
CA HIS A 137 13.47 -25.09 -23.12
C HIS A 137 12.70 -23.86 -23.63
N LEU A 138 12.17 -23.03 -22.73
CA LEU A 138 11.32 -21.90 -23.06
C LEU A 138 11.74 -20.64 -22.30
N ASP A 139 11.64 -19.50 -22.97
CA ASP A 139 11.56 -18.20 -22.32
C ASP A 139 10.09 -17.76 -22.15
N ALA A 140 9.86 -16.71 -21.36
CA ALA A 140 8.53 -16.17 -21.12
C ALA A 140 7.81 -15.73 -22.41
N SER A 141 8.54 -15.13 -23.34
CA SER A 141 8.00 -14.65 -24.62
C SER A 141 7.55 -15.80 -25.53
N ALA A 142 8.21 -16.95 -25.47
CA ALA A 142 7.79 -18.17 -26.16
C ALA A 142 6.50 -18.71 -25.57
N ILE A 143 6.35 -18.71 -24.25
CA ILE A 143 5.09 -19.10 -23.57
C ILE A 143 3.94 -18.20 -24.01
N PHE A 144 4.13 -16.87 -24.00
CA PHE A 144 3.07 -15.94 -24.43
C PHE A 144 2.66 -16.14 -25.90
N ARG A 145 3.63 -16.29 -26.81
CA ARG A 145 3.35 -16.54 -28.24
C ARG A 145 2.65 -17.88 -28.49
N GLN A 146 3.05 -18.93 -27.78
CA GLN A 146 2.41 -20.25 -27.91
C GLN A 146 0.93 -20.23 -27.49
N ASN A 147 0.55 -19.30 -26.61
CA ASN A 147 -0.80 -19.16 -26.08
C ASN A 147 -1.59 -18.00 -26.71
N ASP A 148 -1.08 -17.38 -27.79
CA ASP A 148 -1.67 -16.18 -28.42
C ASP A 148 -2.06 -15.10 -27.41
N TYR A 149 -1.21 -14.91 -26.40
CA TYR A 149 -1.47 -14.04 -25.28
C TYR A 149 -0.66 -12.75 -25.42
N ILE A 150 -1.37 -11.62 -25.39
CA ILE A 150 -0.75 -10.29 -25.33
C ILE A 150 -0.75 -9.86 -23.85
N PRO A 151 0.42 -9.61 -23.25
CA PRO A 151 0.50 -9.14 -21.87
C PRO A 151 -0.10 -7.74 -21.68
N PRO A 152 -0.81 -7.47 -20.56
CA PRO A 152 -1.41 -6.15 -20.29
C PRO A 152 -0.37 -5.06 -20.01
N GLY A 153 0.85 -5.45 -19.65
CA GLY A 153 1.94 -4.54 -19.34
C GLY A 153 3.30 -5.25 -19.25
N ILE A 154 4.35 -4.51 -18.94
CA ILE A 154 5.71 -5.00 -18.69
C ILE A 154 6.14 -4.64 -17.26
N VAL A 155 6.86 -5.54 -16.60
CA VAL A 155 7.45 -5.30 -15.28
C VAL A 155 8.95 -5.11 -15.42
N LEU A 156 9.46 -4.04 -14.82
CA LEU A 156 10.84 -3.59 -14.89
C LEU A 156 11.50 -3.74 -13.52
N SER A 157 12.70 -4.32 -13.47
CA SER A 157 13.50 -4.54 -12.26
C SER A 157 14.94 -4.03 -12.43
N SER A 158 15.71 -4.09 -11.36
CA SER A 158 17.19 -4.04 -11.38
C SER A 158 17.70 -5.03 -10.33
N VAL A 159 18.68 -5.87 -10.69
CA VAL A 159 19.26 -6.83 -9.73
C VAL A 159 20.05 -6.17 -8.60
N GLY A 160 20.45 -4.90 -8.78
CA GLY A 160 21.10 -4.10 -7.76
C GLY A 160 20.12 -3.39 -6.80
N ASP A 161 18.81 -3.55 -7.00
CA ASP A 161 17.79 -2.86 -6.21
C ASP A 161 16.91 -3.83 -5.42
N SER A 162 16.70 -3.53 -4.13
CA SER A 162 15.90 -4.32 -3.19
C SER A 162 14.40 -4.41 -3.53
N ALA A 163 13.91 -3.68 -4.54
CA ALA A 163 12.52 -3.79 -4.97
C ALA A 163 12.23 -4.98 -5.90
N TRP A 164 13.25 -5.76 -6.30
CA TRP A 164 13.10 -6.94 -7.16
C TRP A 164 12.04 -7.96 -6.70
N PRO A 165 11.72 -8.17 -5.39
CA PRO A 165 10.69 -9.14 -4.99
C PRO A 165 9.31 -8.80 -5.52
N ALA A 166 9.01 -7.50 -5.68
CA ALA A 166 7.78 -7.05 -6.31
C ALA A 166 7.78 -7.36 -7.80
N ALA A 167 8.92 -7.16 -8.46
CA ALA A 167 9.06 -7.35 -9.91
C ALA A 167 8.73 -8.80 -10.30
N ILE A 168 9.38 -9.77 -9.65
CA ILE A 168 9.19 -11.19 -9.96
C ILE A 168 7.77 -11.67 -9.63
N ALA A 169 7.19 -11.22 -8.51
CA ALA A 169 5.85 -11.60 -8.12
C ALA A 169 4.79 -11.02 -9.05
N LEU A 170 4.89 -9.74 -9.42
CA LEU A 170 3.94 -9.12 -10.36
C LEU A 170 4.09 -9.70 -11.76
N ALA A 171 5.31 -9.87 -12.27
CA ALA A 171 5.54 -10.46 -13.58
C ALA A 171 4.91 -11.86 -13.67
N SER A 172 5.19 -12.71 -12.68
CA SER A 172 4.67 -14.08 -12.63
C SER A 172 3.16 -14.13 -12.37
N GLY A 173 2.66 -13.29 -11.46
CA GLY A 173 1.25 -13.26 -11.09
C GLY A 173 0.34 -12.64 -12.15
N ARG A 174 0.81 -11.65 -12.90
CA ARG A 174 0.01 -10.97 -13.95
C ARG A 174 0.29 -11.51 -15.35
N LEU A 175 1.15 -12.52 -15.47
CA LEU A 175 1.67 -13.02 -16.75
C LEU A 175 2.19 -11.84 -17.60
N GLN A 176 3.21 -11.15 -17.09
CA GLN A 176 3.83 -9.99 -17.75
C GLN A 176 5.31 -10.27 -18.03
N PRO A 177 5.87 -9.77 -19.15
CA PRO A 177 7.30 -9.81 -19.37
C PRO A 177 8.07 -9.16 -18.22
N LEU A 178 9.15 -9.81 -17.80
CA LEU A 178 10.14 -9.27 -16.87
C LEU A 178 11.35 -8.75 -17.66
N ALA A 179 11.64 -7.47 -17.52
CA ALA A 179 12.82 -6.82 -18.09
C ALA A 179 13.60 -6.04 -17.02
N PHE A 180 14.83 -5.67 -17.36
CA PHE A 180 15.78 -5.04 -16.43
C PHE A 180 16.20 -3.68 -16.95
N VAL A 181 16.26 -2.71 -16.04
CA VAL A 181 16.63 -1.32 -16.32
C VAL A 181 17.65 -0.86 -15.28
N ASP A 182 18.88 -0.66 -15.73
CA ASP A 182 20.01 -0.24 -14.90
C ASP A 182 20.46 1.18 -15.22
N GLY A 183 21.08 1.83 -14.23
CA GLY A 183 21.52 3.22 -14.31
C GLY A 183 21.17 4.01 -13.07
N ASP A 184 21.74 5.21 -12.96
CA ASP A 184 21.49 6.10 -11.83
C ASP A 184 20.34 7.08 -12.09
N PHE A 185 19.14 6.72 -11.65
CA PHE A 185 17.91 7.53 -11.82
C PHE A 185 17.51 8.29 -10.55
N GLY A 186 18.42 8.41 -9.57
CA GLY A 186 18.17 9.10 -8.30
C GLY A 186 17.43 8.24 -7.26
N ARG A 187 16.98 8.88 -6.17
CA ARG A 187 16.30 8.23 -5.04
C ARG A 187 14.88 8.75 -4.82
N PRO A 188 13.99 7.98 -4.15
CA PRO A 188 12.57 8.30 -4.08
C PRO A 188 12.21 9.74 -3.67
N ASN A 189 12.96 10.32 -2.73
CA ASN A 189 12.74 11.68 -2.22
C ASN A 189 13.41 12.80 -3.03
N GLN A 190 14.11 12.49 -4.12
CA GLN A 190 14.90 13.44 -4.90
C GLN A 190 14.13 14.00 -6.11
N SER A 191 14.73 14.98 -6.77
CA SER A 191 14.36 15.39 -8.11
C SER A 191 15.57 15.19 -9.03
N VAL A 192 15.32 14.83 -10.29
CA VAL A 192 16.33 14.77 -11.35
C VAL A 192 16.04 15.82 -12.42
N ASP A 193 16.98 16.07 -13.32
CA ASP A 193 16.80 16.88 -14.52
C ASP A 193 16.43 16.00 -15.73
N ARG A 194 16.33 16.63 -16.91
CA ARG A 194 16.07 15.92 -18.17
C ARG A 194 17.17 14.92 -18.48
N ASP A 195 18.43 15.33 -18.40
CA ASP A 195 19.58 14.51 -18.80
C ASP A 195 19.64 13.19 -18.05
N ARG A 196 19.32 13.21 -16.75
CA ARG A 196 19.27 11.99 -15.94
C ARG A 196 17.98 11.18 -16.10
N LEU A 197 16.89 11.78 -16.59
CA LEU A 197 15.64 11.07 -16.89
C LEU A 197 15.64 10.41 -18.28
N THR A 198 16.26 11.05 -19.28
CA THR A 198 16.26 10.61 -20.69
C THR A 198 16.69 9.16 -20.86
N PRO A 199 17.78 8.66 -20.23
CA PRO A 199 18.18 7.27 -20.40
C PRO A 199 17.10 6.27 -19.94
N LEU A 200 16.34 6.60 -18.89
CA LEU A 200 15.23 5.75 -18.42
C LEU A 200 14.06 5.76 -19.42
N VAL A 201 13.74 6.92 -20.01
CA VAL A 201 12.72 7.03 -21.06
C VAL A 201 13.10 6.19 -22.28
N GLU A 202 14.35 6.30 -22.72
CA GLU A 202 14.88 5.55 -23.87
C GLU A 202 14.89 4.04 -23.62
N GLN A 203 15.37 3.59 -22.45
CA GLN A 203 15.33 2.18 -22.07
C GLN A 203 13.91 1.63 -22.07
N LEU A 204 12.94 2.38 -21.54
CA LEU A 204 11.54 1.94 -21.49
C LEU A 204 10.93 1.78 -22.89
N ARG A 205 11.22 2.71 -23.82
CA ARG A 205 10.81 2.58 -25.23
C ARG A 205 11.50 1.42 -25.92
N ALA A 206 12.80 1.22 -25.69
CA ALA A 206 13.55 0.11 -26.27
C ALA A 206 12.98 -1.24 -25.79
N ILE A 207 12.63 -1.35 -24.51
CA ILE A 207 12.01 -2.56 -23.95
C ILE A 207 10.61 -2.79 -24.53
N ALA A 208 9.81 -1.73 -24.68
CA ALA A 208 8.49 -1.84 -25.31
C ALA A 208 8.60 -2.33 -26.76
N ALA A 209 9.51 -1.75 -27.55
CA ALA A 209 9.76 -2.16 -28.93
C ALA A 209 10.31 -3.59 -29.04
N ALA A 210 11.25 -3.98 -28.16
CA ALA A 210 11.84 -5.31 -28.13
C ALA A 210 10.86 -6.40 -27.68
N SER A 211 9.74 -6.02 -27.03
CA SER A 211 8.73 -6.98 -26.56
C SER A 211 8.01 -7.71 -27.69
N GLY A 212 7.97 -7.13 -28.89
CA GLY A 212 7.29 -7.68 -30.06
C GLY A 212 5.76 -7.54 -30.05
N TYR A 213 5.19 -6.87 -29.04
CA TYR A 213 3.76 -6.57 -28.97
C TYR A 213 3.45 -5.13 -29.44
N PRO A 214 2.21 -4.83 -29.86
CA PRO A 214 1.78 -3.46 -30.03
C PRO A 214 1.99 -2.65 -28.75
N TRP A 215 2.46 -1.41 -28.86
CA TRP A 215 2.73 -0.55 -27.71
C TRP A 215 2.64 0.94 -28.01
N GLU A 216 2.56 1.36 -29.29
CA GLU A 216 2.64 2.77 -29.68
C GLU A 216 1.35 3.55 -29.39
N THR A 217 0.21 2.88 -29.22
CA THR A 217 -1.09 3.51 -28.93
C THR A 217 -1.73 2.90 -27.70
N LEU A 218 -2.71 3.59 -27.12
CA LEU A 218 -3.49 3.07 -25.99
C LEU A 218 -4.61 2.10 -26.41
N GLU A 219 -4.78 1.84 -27.71
CA GLU A 219 -5.91 1.06 -28.23
C GLU A 219 -5.69 -0.44 -28.08
N GLU A 220 -4.45 -0.90 -28.16
CA GLU A 220 -4.10 -2.32 -28.12
C GLU A 220 -2.70 -2.56 -27.53
N GLY A 221 -2.43 -3.81 -27.12
CA GLY A 221 -1.07 -4.21 -26.76
C GLY A 221 -0.67 -4.07 -25.28
N VAL A 222 0.56 -3.64 -25.06
CA VAL A 222 1.19 -3.40 -23.75
C VAL A 222 0.88 -1.97 -23.31
N LEU A 223 0.07 -1.82 -22.28
CA LEU A 223 -0.49 -0.51 -21.90
C LEU A 223 0.01 0.00 -20.55
N THR A 224 0.77 -0.81 -19.81
CA THR A 224 1.30 -0.41 -18.50
C THR A 224 2.73 -0.85 -18.28
N PHE A 225 3.46 -0.10 -17.46
CA PHE A 225 4.80 -0.42 -17.00
C PHE A 225 4.84 -0.35 -15.48
N THR A 226 5.31 -1.42 -14.84
CA THR A 226 5.57 -1.41 -13.40
C THR A 226 7.07 -1.31 -13.18
N ILE A 227 7.53 -0.23 -12.57
CA ILE A 227 8.95 -0.04 -12.25
C ILE A 227 9.17 -0.41 -10.80
N CYS A 228 9.88 -1.51 -10.58
CA CYS A 228 10.24 -2.01 -9.26
C CYS A 228 11.72 -1.71 -9.00
N ARG A 229 12.01 -0.47 -8.62
CA ARG A 229 13.34 0.00 -8.19
C ARG A 229 13.29 1.39 -7.57
N ASN A 230 14.33 1.75 -6.84
CA ASN A 230 14.56 3.12 -6.45
C ASN A 230 14.89 3.99 -7.68
N MET A 231 14.18 5.10 -7.79
CA MET A 231 14.40 6.19 -8.74
C MET A 231 13.86 7.49 -8.14
N ALA A 232 14.17 8.64 -8.73
CA ALA A 232 13.56 9.90 -8.31
C ALA A 232 12.05 9.91 -8.55
N GLY A 233 11.29 10.45 -7.58
CA GLY A 233 9.85 10.68 -7.76
C GLY A 233 9.55 11.92 -8.61
N ARG A 234 10.54 12.79 -8.86
CA ARG A 234 10.33 14.11 -9.48
C ARG A 234 11.34 14.42 -10.56
N VAL A 235 10.89 15.17 -11.57
CA VAL A 235 11.76 15.76 -12.59
C VAL A 235 11.57 17.27 -12.62
N ASN A 236 12.68 18.00 -12.67
CA ASN A 236 12.73 19.45 -12.83
C ASN A 236 13.01 19.75 -14.30
N LEU A 237 12.02 20.31 -15.00
CA LEU A 237 12.17 20.71 -16.40
C LEU A 237 11.95 22.21 -16.55
N PRO A 238 12.83 22.92 -17.27
CA PRO A 238 12.60 24.31 -17.68
C PRO A 238 11.27 24.48 -18.40
N GLN A 239 10.68 25.68 -18.34
CA GLN A 239 9.46 26.00 -19.10
C GLN A 239 9.64 25.80 -20.62
N THR A 240 10.84 26.05 -21.12
CA THR A 240 11.22 25.88 -22.52
C THR A 240 11.23 24.43 -23.00
N GLU A 241 11.17 23.46 -22.07
CA GLU A 241 11.22 22.03 -22.36
C GLU A 241 9.87 21.33 -22.14
N GLY A 242 8.77 22.10 -22.16
CA GLY A 242 7.42 21.58 -21.93
C GLY A 242 7.03 21.44 -20.46
N GLY A 243 7.88 21.87 -19.53
CA GLY A 243 7.54 22.05 -18.12
C GLY A 243 6.74 23.33 -17.87
N ASP A 244 6.16 23.49 -16.68
CA ASP A 244 5.61 24.78 -16.22
C ASP A 244 6.61 25.56 -15.33
N GLY A 245 7.87 25.10 -15.28
CA GLY A 245 8.92 25.62 -14.40
C GLY A 245 8.90 25.02 -12.99
N ASN A 246 7.95 24.13 -12.69
CA ASN A 246 7.89 23.40 -11.43
C ASN A 246 8.19 21.90 -11.62
N PRO A 247 8.56 21.20 -10.53
CA PRO A 247 8.75 19.76 -10.58
C PRO A 247 7.48 19.03 -11.00
N SER A 248 7.63 18.03 -11.87
CA SER A 248 6.59 17.10 -12.31
C SER A 248 6.87 15.68 -11.80
N ALA A 249 5.87 14.80 -11.84
CA ALA A 249 6.01 13.41 -11.41
C ALA A 249 6.75 12.58 -12.47
N VAL A 250 7.79 11.85 -12.08
CA VAL A 250 8.56 11.00 -13.02
C VAL A 250 7.67 9.95 -13.67
N THR A 251 6.77 9.32 -12.91
CA THR A 251 5.81 8.33 -13.46
C THR A 251 4.83 8.92 -14.47
N ASP A 252 4.67 10.24 -14.52
CA ASP A 252 3.89 10.88 -15.57
C ASP A 252 4.71 11.26 -16.81
N TRP A 253 6.03 11.38 -16.70
CA TRP A 253 6.90 11.62 -17.85
C TRP A 253 7.27 10.35 -18.61
N LEU A 254 7.25 9.22 -17.92
CA LEU A 254 7.51 7.92 -18.52
C LEU A 254 6.31 7.41 -19.35
N ALA A 255 6.60 6.48 -20.26
CA ALA A 255 5.64 5.88 -21.20
C ALA A 255 4.92 6.88 -22.12
N ARG A 256 5.68 7.83 -22.66
CA ARG A 256 5.24 8.86 -23.61
C ARG A 256 6.14 8.98 -24.82
N HIS A 257 5.56 9.38 -25.95
CA HIS A 257 6.23 9.77 -27.18
C HIS A 257 6.89 11.14 -27.05
N ASP A 258 7.71 11.53 -28.02
CA ASP A 258 8.45 12.81 -27.99
C ASP A 258 7.54 14.02 -28.08
N ASP A 259 6.35 13.86 -28.66
CA ASP A 259 5.30 14.88 -28.68
C ASP A 259 4.51 14.99 -27.36
N GLY A 260 4.86 14.16 -26.36
CA GLY A 260 4.23 14.11 -25.05
C GLY A 260 2.93 13.30 -25.00
N THR A 261 2.47 12.71 -26.10
CA THR A 261 1.35 11.78 -26.09
C THR A 261 1.71 10.49 -25.36
N ARG A 262 0.72 9.87 -24.72
CA ARG A 262 0.92 8.69 -23.88
C ARG A 262 0.74 7.42 -24.69
N PHE A 263 1.64 6.47 -24.48
CA PHE A 263 1.49 5.11 -24.98
C PHE A 263 1.34 4.07 -23.86
N GLY A 264 1.60 4.44 -22.59
CA GLY A 264 1.29 3.58 -21.46
C GLY A 264 1.20 4.30 -20.11
N PHE A 265 0.82 3.57 -19.07
CA PHE A 265 0.71 4.07 -17.69
C PHE A 265 1.75 3.43 -16.78
N VAL A 266 2.37 4.23 -15.94
CA VAL A 266 3.46 3.76 -15.07
C VAL A 266 2.99 3.66 -13.62
N GLY A 267 3.23 2.50 -13.01
CA GLY A 267 3.22 2.32 -11.57
C GLY A 267 4.65 2.15 -11.05
N TRP A 268 4.89 2.51 -9.80
CA TRP A 268 6.22 2.52 -9.21
C TRP A 268 6.21 1.87 -7.82
N ILE A 269 7.09 0.91 -7.62
CA ILE A 269 7.31 0.21 -6.36
C ILE A 269 8.78 0.38 -5.97
N PHE A 270 9.02 0.77 -4.72
CA PHE A 270 10.35 1.03 -4.18
C PHE A 270 10.39 0.72 -2.68
N GLY A 271 11.60 0.68 -2.13
CA GLY A 271 11.86 0.34 -0.74
C GLY A 271 12.62 -0.97 -0.61
N ASP A 272 12.63 -1.52 0.60
CA ASP A 272 13.24 -2.80 0.89
C ASP A 272 12.45 -3.98 0.33
N GLU A 273 13.03 -5.17 0.45
CA GLU A 273 12.47 -6.43 -0.02
C GLU A 273 11.12 -6.73 0.64
N THR A 274 11.00 -6.51 1.96
CA THR A 274 9.78 -6.76 2.74
C THR A 274 8.62 -5.93 2.26
N ARG A 275 8.80 -4.61 2.12
CA ARG A 275 7.78 -3.70 1.60
C ARG A 275 7.41 -4.05 0.16
N SER A 276 8.39 -4.34 -0.68
CA SER A 276 8.17 -4.61 -2.10
C SER A 276 7.36 -5.90 -2.30
N ALA A 277 7.76 -6.99 -1.63
CA ALA A 277 7.00 -8.24 -1.60
C ALA A 277 5.57 -8.00 -1.08
N TYR A 278 5.43 -7.29 0.05
CA TYR A 278 4.13 -6.92 0.61
C TYR A 278 3.24 -6.19 -0.40
N MET A 279 3.77 -5.19 -1.10
CA MET A 279 2.99 -4.42 -2.07
C MET A 279 2.50 -5.27 -3.24
N ALA A 280 3.35 -6.15 -3.77
CA ALA A 280 2.97 -7.08 -4.83
C ALA A 280 1.90 -8.08 -4.37
N MET A 281 2.08 -8.69 -3.20
CA MET A 281 1.10 -9.62 -2.64
C MET A 281 -0.25 -8.93 -2.40
N CYS A 282 -0.23 -7.70 -1.87
CA CYS A 282 -1.45 -6.92 -1.69
C CYS A 282 -2.17 -6.67 -3.01
N SER A 283 -1.44 -6.33 -4.09
CA SER A 283 -2.04 -6.15 -5.43
C SER A 283 -2.66 -7.44 -5.98
N LEU A 284 -1.96 -8.56 -5.86
CA LEU A 284 -2.35 -9.83 -6.48
C LEU A 284 -3.50 -10.53 -5.76
N PHE A 285 -3.57 -10.45 -4.42
CA PHE A 285 -4.38 -11.37 -3.63
C PHE A 285 -5.48 -10.74 -2.80
N LEU A 286 -5.41 -9.44 -2.51
CA LEU A 286 -6.39 -8.82 -1.60
C LEU A 286 -7.62 -8.31 -2.37
N PRO A 287 -8.83 -8.62 -1.87
CA PRO A 287 -10.04 -7.98 -2.35
C PRO A 287 -10.12 -6.53 -1.84
N ARG A 288 -10.81 -5.66 -2.60
CA ARG A 288 -10.91 -4.22 -2.32
C ARG A 288 -12.36 -3.79 -2.17
N THR A 289 -12.98 -4.24 -1.09
CA THR A 289 -14.42 -4.18 -0.88
C THR A 289 -14.84 -3.17 0.18
N ASN A 290 -13.97 -2.86 1.14
CA ASN A 290 -14.19 -1.81 2.14
C ASN A 290 -13.60 -0.48 1.66
N VAL A 291 -14.45 0.52 1.44
CA VAL A 291 -14.10 1.79 0.81
C VAL A 291 -14.44 2.95 1.72
N TRP A 292 -13.43 3.74 2.05
CA TRP A 292 -13.58 4.95 2.84
C TRP A 292 -13.42 6.17 1.95
N LEU A 293 -14.37 7.08 2.04
CA LEU A 293 -14.44 8.33 1.29
C LEU A 293 -14.44 9.48 2.30
N ALA A 294 -13.34 10.22 2.40
CA ALA A 294 -13.17 11.31 3.35
C ALA A 294 -13.10 12.67 2.63
N ASN A 295 -14.15 13.47 2.80
CA ASN A 295 -14.36 14.72 2.08
C ASN A 295 -14.02 15.94 2.97
N GLY A 296 -12.84 16.52 2.77
CA GLY A 296 -12.34 17.72 3.42
C GLY A 296 -12.71 19.04 2.75
N TYR A 297 -13.51 19.04 1.67
CA TYR A 297 -13.96 20.26 1.00
C TYR A 297 -15.38 20.69 1.41
N SER A 298 -15.68 21.99 1.31
CA SER A 298 -16.97 22.58 1.72
C SER A 298 -18.11 22.43 0.70
N GLY A 299 -17.88 21.78 -0.45
CA GLY A 299 -18.92 21.54 -1.47
C GLY A 299 -19.26 22.73 -2.39
N GLU A 300 -18.53 23.84 -2.32
CA GLU A 300 -18.81 25.06 -3.10
C GLU A 300 -17.86 25.25 -4.30
N GLY A 301 -18.34 25.96 -5.33
CA GLY A 301 -17.55 26.36 -6.49
C GLY A 301 -16.88 25.18 -7.21
N GLY A 302 -15.61 25.36 -7.63
CA GLY A 302 -14.83 24.32 -8.32
C GLY A 302 -14.52 23.08 -7.47
N PHE A 303 -14.76 23.12 -6.16
CA PHE A 303 -14.60 21.98 -5.25
C PHE A 303 -15.83 21.06 -5.23
N ALA A 304 -17.00 21.53 -5.67
CA ALA A 304 -18.24 20.76 -5.68
C ALA A 304 -18.14 19.47 -6.52
N GLN A 305 -17.39 19.50 -7.63
CA GLN A 305 -17.15 18.32 -8.46
C GLN A 305 -16.30 17.24 -7.77
N PHE A 306 -15.63 17.58 -6.66
CA PHE A 306 -14.83 16.65 -5.85
C PHE A 306 -15.59 16.16 -4.63
N ASP A 307 -16.86 16.51 -4.48
CA ASP A 307 -17.73 15.90 -3.50
C ASP A 307 -17.79 14.37 -3.70
N MET A 308 -17.86 13.64 -2.60
CA MET A 308 -17.76 12.18 -2.61
C MET A 308 -19.11 11.47 -2.44
N GLN A 309 -20.22 12.18 -2.25
CA GLN A 309 -21.52 11.56 -2.02
C GLN A 309 -21.97 10.72 -3.22
N THR A 310 -21.86 11.25 -4.44
CA THR A 310 -22.22 10.49 -5.65
C THR A 310 -21.38 9.23 -5.80
N ALA A 311 -20.07 9.30 -5.50
CA ALA A 311 -19.21 8.12 -5.51
C ALA A 311 -19.61 7.10 -4.43
N ALA A 312 -19.98 7.57 -3.24
CA ALA A 312 -20.46 6.73 -2.15
C ALA A 312 -21.72 5.95 -2.57
N ASP A 313 -22.69 6.65 -3.18
CA ASP A 313 -23.93 6.05 -3.64
C ASP A 313 -23.67 5.01 -4.73
N GLN A 314 -22.84 5.34 -5.73
CA GLN A 314 -22.46 4.41 -6.81
C GLN A 314 -21.79 3.14 -6.28
N MET A 315 -20.88 3.27 -5.31
CA MET A 315 -20.17 2.14 -4.73
C MET A 315 -21.11 1.29 -3.85
N ASN A 316 -22.01 1.89 -3.07
CA ASN A 316 -23.01 1.14 -2.32
C ASN A 316 -23.96 0.35 -3.24
N GLU A 317 -24.39 0.94 -4.35
CA GLU A 317 -25.24 0.27 -5.35
C GLU A 317 -24.57 -0.97 -5.96
N HIS A 318 -23.24 -1.00 -6.01
CA HIS A 318 -22.45 -2.13 -6.52
C HIS A 318 -21.94 -3.05 -5.41
N GLY A 319 -22.45 -2.92 -4.18
CA GLY A 319 -22.25 -3.87 -3.09
C GLY A 319 -20.97 -3.69 -2.28
N TYR A 320 -20.23 -2.59 -2.45
CA TYR A 320 -19.08 -2.27 -1.60
C TYR A 320 -19.55 -1.89 -0.19
N GLU A 321 -18.70 -2.14 0.80
CA GLU A 321 -18.88 -1.60 2.16
C GLU A 321 -18.32 -0.17 2.15
N VAL A 322 -19.18 0.85 2.28
CA VAL A 322 -18.76 2.25 2.15
C VAL A 322 -18.88 2.99 3.47
N THR A 323 -17.78 3.64 3.89
CA THR A 323 -17.78 4.65 4.94
C THR A 323 -17.55 6.04 4.32
N HIS A 324 -18.55 6.91 4.37
CA HIS A 324 -18.45 8.29 3.90
C HIS A 324 -18.30 9.24 5.09
N LEU A 325 -17.14 9.92 5.19
CA LEU A 325 -16.83 10.90 6.22
C LEU A 325 -16.86 12.30 5.59
N ALA A 326 -17.89 13.10 5.91
CA ALA A 326 -18.03 14.46 5.43
C ALA A 326 -18.54 15.41 6.53
N GLY A 327 -18.32 16.71 6.35
CA GLY A 327 -18.80 17.73 7.28
C GLY A 327 -18.33 17.48 8.72
N PRO A 328 -19.23 17.44 9.73
CA PRO A 328 -18.86 17.19 11.12
C PRO A 328 -18.09 15.88 11.37
N GLN A 329 -18.30 14.85 10.55
CA GLN A 329 -17.67 13.53 10.71
C GLN A 329 -16.22 13.52 10.25
N PHE A 330 -15.82 14.49 9.42
CA PHE A 330 -14.44 14.68 8.96
C PHE A 330 -13.91 16.05 9.39
N ARG A 331 -14.15 16.42 10.66
CA ARG A 331 -13.41 17.47 11.39
C ARG A 331 -12.24 16.85 12.14
N ALA A 332 -11.26 17.66 12.55
CA ALA A 332 -10.05 17.16 13.20
C ALA A 332 -10.36 16.34 14.46
N ALA A 333 -11.24 16.83 15.35
CA ALA A 333 -11.62 16.09 16.55
C ALA A 333 -12.30 14.74 16.24
N ALA A 334 -13.22 14.71 15.26
CA ALA A 334 -13.90 13.49 14.84
C ALA A 334 -12.91 12.51 14.19
N TRP A 335 -12.03 13.00 13.33
CA TRP A 335 -10.95 12.22 12.72
C TRP A 335 -10.03 11.61 13.78
N MET A 336 -9.55 12.41 14.74
CA MET A 336 -8.68 11.92 15.82
C MET A 336 -9.35 10.80 16.63
N ASN A 337 -10.67 10.87 16.88
CA ASN A 337 -11.41 9.78 17.52
C ASN A 337 -11.39 8.47 16.71
N THR A 338 -11.35 8.54 15.38
CA THR A 338 -11.24 7.34 14.52
C THR A 338 -9.86 6.70 14.56
N LEU A 339 -8.81 7.46 14.88
CA LEU A 339 -7.43 6.96 14.89
C LEU A 339 -7.16 5.96 16.01
N GLY A 340 -7.92 6.04 17.11
CA GLY A 340 -7.82 5.09 18.22
C GLY A 340 -8.02 3.67 17.73
N GLY A 341 -7.01 2.81 17.88
CA GLY A 341 -7.04 1.42 17.41
C GLY A 341 -6.88 1.21 15.91
N GLY A 342 -6.59 2.27 15.14
CA GLY A 342 -6.36 2.19 13.69
C GLY A 342 -7.63 2.04 12.86
N ILE A 343 -7.47 2.09 11.54
CA ILE A 343 -8.57 1.96 10.57
C ILE A 343 -8.26 0.84 9.58
N ASP A 344 -9.27 0.33 8.88
CA ASP A 344 -9.15 -0.86 8.03
C ASP A 344 -9.80 -0.77 6.63
N PRO A 345 -9.76 0.39 5.93
CA PRO A 345 -10.20 0.46 4.54
C PRO A 345 -9.30 -0.37 3.63
N ASP A 346 -9.88 -0.98 2.61
CA ASP A 346 -9.11 -1.51 1.48
C ASP A 346 -8.75 -0.40 0.48
N LEU A 347 -9.66 0.56 0.33
CA LEU A 347 -9.50 1.75 -0.50
C LEU A 347 -9.84 3.00 0.32
N LEU A 348 -8.92 3.95 0.40
CA LEU A 348 -9.12 5.22 1.07
C LEU A 348 -8.97 6.36 0.07
N ASN A 349 -10.07 7.06 -0.20
CA ASN A 349 -10.06 8.31 -0.95
C ASN A 349 -10.17 9.48 0.02
N VAL A 350 -9.24 10.43 -0.08
CA VAL A 350 -9.27 11.66 0.71
C VAL A 350 -9.12 12.84 -0.24
N ASN A 351 -9.99 13.84 -0.10
CA ASN A 351 -9.72 15.16 -0.67
C ASN A 351 -9.38 16.13 0.46
N SER A 352 -8.38 16.99 0.21
CA SER A 352 -7.90 17.93 1.20
C SER A 352 -7.04 19.02 0.54
N ARG A 353 -6.62 20.01 1.31
CA ARG A 353 -5.64 21.03 0.94
C ARG A 353 -4.54 21.04 1.99
N GLY A 354 -3.34 21.48 1.60
CA GLY A 354 -2.22 21.57 2.53
C GLY A 354 -0.87 21.46 1.85
N ASN A 355 0.10 20.86 2.54
CA ASN A 355 1.47 20.68 2.06
C ASN A 355 1.95 19.25 2.36
N ALA A 356 3.18 18.91 1.98
CA ALA A 356 3.72 17.58 2.18
C ALA A 356 3.58 17.07 3.64
N ASN A 357 3.64 17.96 4.64
CA ASN A 357 3.67 17.63 6.05
C ASN A 357 2.40 17.99 6.85
N PHE A 358 1.32 18.45 6.21
CA PHE A 358 0.03 18.69 6.89
C PHE A 358 -1.10 18.68 5.87
N TYR A 359 -2.31 18.38 6.32
CA TYR A 359 -3.52 18.36 5.51
C TYR A 359 -4.68 18.94 6.31
N TYR A 360 -5.70 19.44 5.62
CA TYR A 360 -6.87 20.04 6.26
C TYR A 360 -8.08 19.12 6.21
N THR A 361 -8.81 19.09 7.31
CA THR A 361 -10.18 18.60 7.43
C THR A 361 -11.10 19.82 7.50
N LEU A 362 -11.71 20.21 6.38
CA LEU A 362 -12.39 21.49 6.22
C LEU A 362 -11.43 22.67 6.49
N ASP A 363 -11.63 23.40 7.59
CA ASP A 363 -10.81 24.54 8.01
C ASP A 363 -9.87 24.20 9.19
N GLU A 364 -9.84 22.94 9.62
CA GLU A 364 -8.98 22.49 10.72
C GLU A 364 -7.77 21.75 10.18
N GLN A 365 -6.58 22.09 10.69
CA GLN A 365 -5.33 21.48 10.26
C GLN A 365 -5.03 20.20 11.03
N LEU A 366 -4.70 19.15 10.29
CA LEU A 366 -4.10 17.90 10.76
C LEU A 366 -2.67 17.76 10.25
N TRP A 367 -1.90 16.94 10.94
CA TRP A 367 -0.48 16.74 10.68
C TRP A 367 -0.19 15.33 10.21
N THR A 368 1.00 15.07 9.66
CA THR A 368 1.33 13.71 9.20
C THR A 368 1.36 12.71 10.35
N VAL A 369 1.58 13.14 11.58
CA VAL A 369 1.45 12.32 12.79
C VAL A 369 0.00 11.92 13.12
N ASP A 370 -0.98 12.49 12.42
CA ASP A 370 -2.41 12.18 12.50
C ASP A 370 -2.89 11.31 11.31
N VAL A 371 -1.97 10.86 10.45
CA VAL A 371 -2.28 9.83 9.45
C VAL A 371 -2.50 8.51 10.20
N PRO A 372 -3.62 7.79 9.95
CA PRO A 372 -4.02 6.63 10.71
C PRO A 372 -3.05 5.47 10.54
N ILE A 373 -2.86 4.69 11.62
CA ILE A 373 -2.30 3.35 11.52
C ILE A 373 -3.33 2.46 10.82
N LEU A 374 -2.92 1.77 9.76
CA LEU A 374 -3.79 0.86 9.02
C LEU A 374 -3.74 -0.54 9.64
N ASN A 375 -4.89 -1.12 9.96
CA ASN A 375 -5.01 -2.49 10.44
C ASN A 375 -5.03 -3.51 9.30
N HIS A 376 -5.45 -3.08 8.11
CA HIS A 376 -5.39 -3.83 6.86
C HIS A 376 -4.57 -3.05 5.82
N PRO A 377 -4.02 -3.71 4.79
CA PRO A 377 -3.39 -3.03 3.66
C PRO A 377 -4.41 -2.17 2.92
N ALA A 378 -4.04 -0.94 2.55
CA ALA A 378 -4.93 -0.02 1.82
C ALA A 378 -4.28 0.52 0.54
N ALA A 379 -5.08 0.75 -0.50
CA ALA A 379 -4.72 1.66 -1.57
C ALA A 379 -5.28 3.05 -1.25
N VAL A 380 -4.46 4.09 -1.44
CA VAL A 380 -4.82 5.46 -1.06
C VAL A 380 -4.83 6.36 -2.29
N HIS A 381 -5.92 7.07 -2.52
CA HIS A 381 -5.98 8.18 -3.46
C HIS A 381 -6.22 9.47 -2.70
N PHE A 382 -5.23 10.36 -2.73
CA PHE A 382 -5.20 11.54 -1.88
C PHE A 382 -5.10 12.80 -2.76
N THR A 383 -6.28 13.38 -3.05
CA THR A 383 -6.44 14.64 -3.80
C THR A 383 -5.94 15.80 -2.93
N HIS A 384 -4.64 16.09 -3.04
CA HIS A 384 -3.94 17.05 -2.20
C HIS A 384 -2.57 17.42 -2.79
N SER A 385 -2.25 18.70 -2.74
CA SER A 385 -0.99 19.25 -3.23
C SER A 385 0.21 18.77 -2.41
N TRP A 386 1.34 18.47 -3.06
CA TRP A 386 2.57 17.99 -2.42
C TRP A 386 2.47 16.71 -1.58
N SER A 387 1.32 16.01 -1.55
CA SER A 387 1.13 14.85 -0.67
C SER A 387 2.13 13.72 -0.94
N ALA A 388 2.56 13.57 -2.21
CA ALA A 388 3.56 12.60 -2.67
C ALA A 388 4.93 13.24 -2.96
N ARG A 389 5.23 14.42 -2.40
CA ARG A 389 6.47 15.16 -2.68
C ARG A 389 7.74 14.38 -2.32
N GLN A 390 7.71 13.62 -1.24
CA GLN A 390 8.83 12.80 -0.73
C GLN A 390 8.27 11.49 -0.15
N PRO A 391 7.88 10.54 -1.01
CA PRO A 391 7.10 9.38 -0.60
C PRO A 391 7.89 8.36 0.24
N GLU A 392 9.21 8.44 0.32
CA GLU A 392 10.01 7.62 1.24
C GLU A 392 10.16 8.29 2.63
N SER A 393 9.90 9.60 2.73
CA SER A 393 9.96 10.31 4.00
C SER A 393 8.67 10.12 4.79
N ARG A 394 8.77 9.43 5.95
CA ARG A 394 7.66 9.26 6.91
C ARG A 394 7.10 10.59 7.45
N HIS A 395 7.81 11.70 7.27
CA HIS A 395 7.33 13.03 7.67
C HIS A 395 6.34 13.65 6.68
N THR A 396 6.08 12.98 5.56
CA THR A 396 5.09 13.41 4.56
C THR A 396 3.81 12.57 4.59
N VAL A 397 2.72 13.09 4.01
CA VAL A 397 1.43 12.40 3.94
C VAL A 397 1.59 11.04 3.26
N ALA A 398 2.11 11.00 2.03
CA ALA A 398 2.32 9.73 1.31
C ALA A 398 3.27 8.80 2.06
N GLY A 399 4.42 9.31 2.51
CA GLY A 399 5.40 8.46 3.19
C GLY A 399 4.89 7.90 4.51
N ARG A 400 4.03 8.62 5.23
CA ARG A 400 3.39 8.08 6.43
C ARG A 400 2.36 7.01 6.10
N PHE A 401 1.51 7.20 5.08
CA PHE A 401 0.57 6.16 4.63
C PHE A 401 1.31 4.89 4.19
N LEU A 402 2.37 5.03 3.38
CA LEU A 402 3.20 3.89 2.95
C LEU A 402 3.86 3.20 4.15
N ASN A 403 4.38 3.96 5.11
CA ASN A 403 4.92 3.42 6.36
C ASN A 403 3.86 2.69 7.21
N HIS A 404 2.59 3.07 7.12
CA HIS A 404 1.50 2.46 7.88
C HIS A 404 0.85 1.25 7.18
N GLY A 405 1.31 0.88 5.98
CA GLY A 405 0.82 -0.27 5.22
C GLY A 405 -0.01 0.08 3.99
N ALA A 406 0.06 1.32 3.49
CA ALA A 406 -0.49 1.58 2.17
C ALA A 406 0.40 0.88 1.11
N TYR A 407 -0.22 0.16 0.19
CA TYR A 407 0.49 -0.58 -0.86
C TYR A 407 0.30 0.00 -2.27
N ALA A 408 -0.59 1.00 -2.38
CA ALA A 408 -0.70 1.86 -3.54
C ALA A 408 -1.01 3.27 -3.06
N TYR A 409 -0.46 4.27 -3.74
CA TYR A 409 -0.69 5.68 -3.41
C TYR A 409 -0.76 6.52 -4.68
N ILE A 410 -1.82 7.31 -4.80
CA ILE A 410 -1.97 8.33 -5.84
C ILE A 410 -2.07 9.69 -5.16
N GLY A 411 -1.18 10.62 -5.52
CA GLY A 411 -1.16 11.97 -4.99
C GLY A 411 -0.32 12.90 -5.86
N SER A 412 0.07 14.07 -5.36
CA SER A 412 0.84 15.03 -6.14
C SER A 412 2.22 15.33 -5.56
N VAL A 413 3.21 15.49 -6.43
CA VAL A 413 4.58 15.89 -6.03
C VAL A 413 4.72 17.40 -5.79
N GLN A 414 3.75 18.18 -6.29
CA GLN A 414 3.74 19.65 -6.28
C GLN A 414 2.30 20.18 -6.17
N GLU A 415 2.08 21.50 -6.27
CA GLU A 415 0.74 22.10 -6.50
C GLU A 415 0.25 21.77 -7.92
N PRO A 416 -0.78 20.91 -8.09
CA PRO A 416 -1.15 20.39 -9.40
C PRO A 416 -2.28 21.15 -10.09
N TYR A 417 -2.94 22.11 -9.41
CA TYR A 417 -4.33 22.50 -9.65
C TYR A 417 -5.31 21.34 -9.35
N LEU A 418 -6.46 21.68 -8.76
CA LEU A 418 -7.44 20.69 -8.35
C LEU A 418 -7.91 19.80 -9.52
N SER A 419 -8.18 20.38 -10.70
CA SER A 419 -8.66 19.64 -11.88
C SER A 419 -7.62 18.73 -12.54
N ALA A 420 -6.38 18.69 -12.04
CA ALA A 420 -5.41 17.67 -12.45
C ALA A 420 -5.74 16.28 -11.88
N PHE A 421 -6.52 16.21 -10.79
CA PHE A 421 -7.05 14.97 -10.28
C PHE A 421 -8.36 14.59 -10.99
N ILE A 422 -8.68 13.29 -10.98
CA ILE A 422 -9.96 12.79 -11.47
C ILE A 422 -11.01 12.95 -10.37
N PRO A 423 -12.18 13.57 -10.67
CA PRO A 423 -13.31 13.62 -9.75
C PRO A 423 -13.68 12.23 -9.19
N PRO A 424 -14.01 12.10 -7.89
CA PRO A 424 -14.26 10.80 -7.26
C PRO A 424 -15.35 9.97 -7.95
N ASN A 425 -16.44 10.59 -8.39
CA ASN A 425 -17.51 9.89 -9.11
C ASN A 425 -17.01 9.26 -10.43
N ILE A 426 -16.12 9.96 -11.17
CA ILE A 426 -15.53 9.44 -12.40
C ILE A 426 -14.52 8.32 -12.09
N LEU A 427 -13.69 8.51 -11.07
CA LEU A 427 -12.72 7.51 -10.64
C LEU A 427 -13.42 6.19 -10.29
N HIS A 428 -14.46 6.25 -9.47
CA HIS A 428 -15.18 5.08 -8.99
C HIS A 428 -16.02 4.42 -10.09
N ASP A 429 -16.66 5.20 -10.96
CA ASP A 429 -17.35 4.67 -12.15
C ASP A 429 -16.39 3.86 -13.04
N ARG A 430 -15.17 4.38 -13.28
CA ARG A 430 -14.13 3.65 -14.03
C ARG A 430 -13.75 2.33 -13.35
N MET A 431 -13.54 2.33 -12.03
CA MET A 431 -13.17 1.13 -11.27
C MET A 431 -14.27 0.07 -11.29
N ILE A 432 -15.53 0.47 -11.09
CA ILE A 432 -16.70 -0.40 -11.18
C ILE A 432 -16.75 -1.08 -12.56
N ASN A 433 -16.31 -0.38 -13.60
CA ASN A 433 -16.21 -0.86 -14.97
C ASN A 433 -14.86 -1.52 -15.31
N HIS A 434 -14.21 -2.15 -14.33
CA HIS A 434 -12.95 -2.90 -14.46
C HIS A 434 -11.70 -2.09 -14.79
N VAL A 435 -11.73 -0.77 -14.90
CA VAL A 435 -10.51 -0.02 -15.17
C VAL A 435 -9.55 -0.12 -13.96
N PRO A 436 -8.27 -0.48 -14.16
CA PRO A 436 -7.30 -0.52 -13.07
C PRO A 436 -7.14 0.81 -12.34
N LEU A 437 -6.93 0.79 -11.01
CA LEU A 437 -6.99 1.99 -10.16
C LEU A 437 -6.09 3.14 -10.65
N ILE A 438 -4.82 2.85 -10.92
CA ILE A 438 -3.85 3.87 -11.37
C ILE A 438 -4.24 4.44 -12.74
N VAL A 439 -4.76 3.60 -13.65
CA VAL A 439 -5.25 4.06 -14.95
C VAL A 439 -6.52 4.90 -14.80
N ALA A 440 -7.42 4.49 -13.89
CA ALA A 440 -8.66 5.19 -13.59
C ALA A 440 -8.41 6.58 -12.98
N ALA A 441 -7.36 6.71 -12.17
CA ALA A 441 -6.97 7.95 -11.49
C ALA A 441 -6.21 8.96 -12.36
N ARG A 442 -6.16 8.75 -13.69
CA ARG A 442 -5.44 9.62 -14.63
C ARG A 442 -6.32 10.16 -15.73
N HIS A 443 -5.97 11.36 -16.19
CA HIS A 443 -6.51 11.92 -17.43
C HIS A 443 -5.97 11.11 -18.61
N TRP A 444 -6.85 10.70 -19.51
CA TRP A 444 -6.48 10.01 -20.75
C TRP A 444 -6.30 11.00 -21.89
N ALA A 445 -5.62 10.57 -22.97
CA ALA A 445 -5.38 11.41 -24.13
C ALA A 445 -6.67 12.05 -24.64
N GLY A 446 -6.63 13.36 -24.93
CA GLY A 446 -7.76 14.13 -25.42
C GLY A 446 -8.84 14.51 -24.38
N GLN A 447 -8.81 13.99 -23.16
CA GLN A 447 -9.86 14.28 -22.15
C GLN A 447 -9.70 15.65 -21.48
N HIS A 448 -8.47 16.08 -21.23
CA HIS A 448 -8.18 17.30 -20.48
C HIS A 448 -6.77 17.82 -20.78
N GLN A 449 -6.52 19.10 -20.54
CA GLN A 449 -5.17 19.69 -20.70
C GLN A 449 -4.11 19.05 -19.80
N PHE A 450 -4.52 18.36 -18.73
CA PHE A 450 -3.64 17.62 -17.82
C PHE A 450 -3.41 16.16 -18.23
N ALA A 451 -3.83 15.77 -19.45
CA ALA A 451 -3.39 14.52 -20.07
C ALA A 451 -1.92 14.57 -20.51
N ARG A 452 -1.31 15.76 -20.60
CA ARG A 452 0.13 15.99 -20.79
C ARG A 452 0.94 15.57 -19.54
N PRO A 453 2.29 15.43 -19.61
CA PRO A 453 3.10 15.19 -18.41
C PRO A 453 2.83 16.24 -17.32
N TRP A 454 2.57 15.80 -16.10
CA TRP A 454 2.13 16.64 -15.01
C TRP A 454 2.60 16.13 -13.63
N LYS A 455 1.92 16.55 -12.56
CA LYS A 455 2.37 16.47 -11.17
C LYS A 455 1.77 15.32 -10.36
N VAL A 456 0.85 14.54 -10.94
CA VAL A 456 0.25 13.38 -10.26
C VAL A 456 1.24 12.23 -10.28
N GLN A 457 1.55 11.68 -9.11
CA GLN A 457 2.44 10.55 -8.91
C GLN A 457 1.62 9.30 -8.60
N THR A 458 2.03 8.18 -9.17
CA THR A 458 1.43 6.86 -8.98
C THR A 458 2.46 5.92 -8.37
N ILE A 459 2.07 5.25 -7.28
CA ILE A 459 2.87 4.27 -6.53
C ILE A 459 2.04 3.00 -6.39
N GLY A 460 2.64 1.84 -6.63
CA GLY A 460 1.96 0.53 -6.67
C GLY A 460 1.84 -0.07 -8.08
N ASP A 461 1.14 -1.19 -8.17
CA ASP A 461 0.86 -1.92 -9.42
C ASP A 461 -0.19 -1.19 -10.27
N PRO A 462 0.14 -0.80 -11.53
CA PRO A 462 -0.79 -0.10 -12.42
C PRO A 462 -1.97 -0.95 -12.87
N LEU A 463 -1.91 -2.28 -12.73
CA LEU A 463 -2.95 -3.23 -13.11
C LEU A 463 -3.87 -3.63 -11.95
N MET A 464 -3.72 -3.01 -10.79
CA MET A 464 -4.56 -3.32 -9.63
C MET A 464 -6.05 -3.03 -9.90
N LEU A 465 -6.87 -4.07 -9.85
CA LEU A 465 -8.32 -4.00 -10.02
C LEU A 465 -9.05 -3.84 -8.69
N ALA A 466 -10.08 -3.01 -8.68
CA ALA A 466 -11.01 -2.85 -7.57
C ALA A 466 -12.45 -3.08 -8.04
N VAL A 467 -12.71 -4.28 -8.56
CA VAL A 467 -14.03 -4.65 -9.13
C VAL A 467 -15.10 -4.80 -8.05
N PRO A 468 -16.39 -4.70 -8.42
CA PRO A 468 -17.51 -4.94 -7.52
C PRO A 468 -17.42 -6.29 -6.78
N PRO A 469 -17.84 -6.37 -5.49
CA PRO A 469 -17.67 -7.58 -4.70
C PRO A 469 -18.35 -8.84 -5.25
N ASP A 470 -19.46 -8.70 -5.97
CA ASP A 470 -20.14 -9.80 -6.66
C ASP A 470 -19.31 -10.39 -7.82
N ARG A 471 -18.36 -9.62 -8.36
CA ARG A 471 -17.41 -10.05 -9.41
C ARG A 471 -16.09 -10.59 -8.87
N LEU A 472 -15.90 -10.59 -7.56
CA LEU A 472 -14.72 -11.16 -6.89
C LEU A 472 -14.82 -12.68 -6.69
N GLN A 473 -15.90 -13.33 -7.10
CA GLN A 473 -16.17 -14.75 -6.84
C GLN A 473 -15.14 -15.66 -7.53
N LYS A 474 -14.02 -15.87 -6.85
CA LYS A 474 -13.08 -16.96 -7.08
C LYS A 474 -12.95 -17.75 -5.80
N ASP A 475 -13.46 -18.97 -5.81
CA ASP A 475 -13.25 -19.88 -4.69
C ASP A 475 -11.76 -20.13 -4.52
N ARG A 476 -11.28 -19.98 -3.29
CA ARG A 476 -9.92 -20.38 -2.94
C ARG A 476 -9.90 -21.89 -2.75
N ILE A 477 -8.93 -22.55 -3.35
CA ILE A 477 -8.76 -24.00 -3.21
C ILE A 477 -7.99 -24.31 -1.92
N ASP A 478 -8.26 -25.48 -1.35
CA ASP A 478 -7.54 -25.93 -0.16
C ASP A 478 -6.06 -26.19 -0.49
N PRO A 479 -5.15 -25.91 0.46
CA PRO A 479 -3.75 -26.26 0.29
C PRO A 479 -3.56 -27.77 0.25
N GLU A 480 -2.73 -28.23 -0.66
CA GLU A 480 -2.29 -29.63 -0.69
C GLU A 480 -1.48 -29.95 0.57
N ALA A 481 -1.57 -31.18 1.07
CA ALA A 481 -0.90 -31.65 2.28
C ALA A 481 0.61 -31.88 2.09
N GLU A 482 1.27 -31.05 1.29
CA GLU A 482 2.72 -31.10 1.10
C GLU A 482 3.44 -30.55 2.33
N ASP A 483 4.58 -31.17 2.67
CA ASP A 483 5.49 -30.69 3.72
C ASP A 483 6.20 -29.42 3.24
N ARG A 484 5.50 -28.29 3.28
CA ARG A 484 5.98 -26.98 2.86
C ARG A 484 6.69 -26.24 3.99
N GLY A 485 6.64 -26.72 5.24
CA GLY A 485 7.18 -26.02 6.40
C GLY A 485 6.25 -26.13 7.60
N ARG A 486 6.50 -25.33 8.65
CA ARG A 486 5.73 -25.41 9.90
C ARG A 486 4.43 -24.62 9.81
N ASN A 487 3.33 -25.21 10.28
CA ASN A 487 2.06 -24.52 10.38
C ASN A 487 2.03 -23.62 11.63
N VAL A 488 1.95 -22.31 11.41
CA VAL A 488 1.97 -21.30 12.49
C VAL A 488 0.84 -21.51 13.51
N ARG A 489 -0.32 -22.01 13.09
CA ARG A 489 -1.44 -22.26 14.04
C ARG A 489 -1.15 -23.44 14.96
N ASP A 490 -0.46 -24.46 14.47
CA ASP A 490 -0.07 -25.61 15.28
C ASP A 490 1.06 -25.22 16.24
N ASP A 491 2.05 -24.46 15.75
CA ASP A 491 3.11 -23.87 16.57
C ASP A 491 2.54 -23.01 17.71
N VAL A 492 1.51 -22.19 17.45
CA VAL A 492 0.82 -21.40 18.49
C VAL A 492 0.15 -22.29 19.52
N ARG A 493 -0.56 -23.34 19.10
CA ARG A 493 -1.25 -24.26 20.02
C ARG A 493 -0.26 -24.98 20.92
N GLU A 494 0.85 -25.44 20.37
CA GLU A 494 1.92 -26.08 21.13
C GLU A 494 2.56 -25.10 22.10
N ALA A 495 2.91 -23.90 21.64
CA ALA A 495 3.51 -22.87 22.47
C ALA A 495 2.58 -22.44 23.63
N MET A 496 1.27 -22.32 23.38
CA MET A 496 0.27 -22.03 24.41
C MET A 496 0.17 -23.16 25.45
N ARG A 497 0.23 -24.43 25.05
CA ARG A 497 0.24 -25.58 25.98
C ARG A 497 1.50 -25.61 26.85
N GLY A 498 2.60 -25.07 26.32
CA GLY A 498 3.87 -24.95 27.04
C GLY A 498 3.90 -23.81 28.08
N LEU A 499 2.93 -22.88 28.07
CA LEU A 499 2.85 -21.81 29.07
C LEU A 499 2.37 -22.39 30.41
N ASN A 500 3.30 -22.52 31.35
CA ASN A 500 3.04 -22.90 32.74
C ASN A 500 3.63 -21.85 33.70
N GLU A 501 3.57 -22.09 35.01
CA GLU A 501 4.10 -21.18 36.04
C GLU A 501 5.60 -20.89 35.92
N LYS A 502 6.36 -21.67 35.15
CA LYS A 502 7.80 -21.48 34.91
C LYS A 502 8.10 -20.83 33.55
N ALA A 503 7.08 -20.43 32.79
CA ALA A 503 7.28 -19.82 31.48
C ALA A 503 7.98 -18.45 31.60
N THR A 504 8.94 -18.19 30.72
CA THR A 504 9.66 -16.92 30.67
C THR A 504 8.87 -15.86 29.92
N GLY A 505 9.14 -14.58 30.19
CA GLY A 505 8.50 -13.49 29.45
C GLY A 505 8.74 -13.52 27.94
N ASP A 506 9.87 -14.07 27.46
CA ASP A 506 10.10 -14.28 26.03
C ASP A 506 9.16 -15.33 25.42
N GLN A 507 8.80 -16.36 26.18
CA GLN A 507 7.82 -17.36 25.76
C GLN A 507 6.42 -16.73 25.66
N TYR A 508 6.03 -15.90 26.64
CA TYR A 508 4.81 -15.11 26.55
C TYR A 508 4.82 -14.17 25.33
N ALA A 509 5.90 -13.41 25.13
CA ALA A 509 6.05 -12.49 24.01
C ALA A 509 5.93 -13.20 22.66
N LYS A 510 6.56 -14.38 22.51
CA LYS A 510 6.47 -15.22 21.31
C LYS A 510 5.03 -15.64 21.03
N VAL A 511 4.30 -16.11 22.04
CA VAL A 511 2.89 -16.51 21.89
C VAL A 511 2.02 -15.32 21.51
N ILE A 512 2.20 -14.16 22.16
CA ILE A 512 1.46 -12.92 21.85
C ILE A 512 1.70 -12.49 20.40
N ARG A 513 2.95 -12.43 19.93
CA ARG A 513 3.28 -12.07 18.53
C ARG A 513 2.60 -13.01 17.54
N ARG A 514 2.67 -14.32 17.78
CA ARG A 514 2.06 -15.31 16.89
C ARG A 514 0.53 -15.25 16.90
N LEU A 515 -0.10 -14.99 18.05
CA LEU A 515 -1.55 -14.76 18.12
C LEU A 515 -1.95 -13.48 17.38
N ALA A 516 -1.19 -12.39 17.52
CA ALA A 516 -1.41 -11.14 16.81
C ALA A 516 -1.30 -11.33 15.27
N LEU A 517 -0.28 -12.07 14.82
CA LEU A 517 -0.04 -12.44 13.42
C LEU A 517 -1.25 -13.14 12.80
N ILE A 518 -1.85 -14.10 13.52
CA ILE A 518 -3.04 -14.83 13.04
C ILE A 518 -4.38 -14.11 13.32
N GLY A 519 -4.33 -12.86 13.78
CA GLY A 519 -5.52 -12.04 14.00
C GLY A 519 -6.30 -12.32 15.29
N ARG A 520 -5.70 -13.02 16.26
CA ARG A 520 -6.32 -13.39 17.55
C ARG A 520 -5.91 -12.46 18.68
N ASP A 521 -6.24 -11.18 18.52
CA ASP A 521 -5.92 -10.13 19.50
C ASP A 521 -6.58 -10.40 20.86
N ASP A 522 -7.78 -10.97 20.86
CA ASP A 522 -8.52 -11.39 22.06
C ASP A 522 -7.70 -12.33 22.95
N LEU A 523 -7.13 -13.37 22.35
CA LEU A 523 -6.27 -14.32 23.06
C LEU A 523 -4.93 -13.70 23.39
N ALA A 524 -4.35 -12.89 22.50
CA ALA A 524 -3.08 -12.21 22.76
C ALA A 524 -3.17 -11.33 24.02
N ILE A 525 -4.29 -10.64 24.22
CA ILE A 525 -4.56 -9.82 25.42
C ILE A 525 -4.74 -10.70 26.67
N GLN A 526 -5.35 -11.88 26.55
CA GLN A 526 -5.43 -12.83 27.68
C GLN A 526 -4.04 -13.33 28.09
N ILE A 527 -3.19 -13.68 27.12
CA ILE A 527 -1.81 -14.12 27.37
C ILE A 527 -0.98 -12.98 27.99
N TRP A 528 -1.18 -11.73 27.57
CA TRP A 528 -0.60 -10.55 28.23
C TRP A 528 -0.99 -10.46 29.71
N ARG A 529 -2.29 -10.57 30.02
CA ARG A 529 -2.79 -10.54 31.40
C ARG A 529 -2.22 -11.68 32.26
N MET A 530 -2.04 -12.87 31.67
CA MET A 530 -1.36 -13.99 32.34
C MET A 530 0.11 -13.67 32.61
N ALA A 531 0.84 -13.10 31.63
CA ALA A 531 2.23 -12.70 31.81
C ALA A 531 2.38 -11.69 32.96
N GLN A 532 1.45 -10.73 33.09
CA GLN A 532 1.43 -9.80 34.22
C GLN A 532 1.27 -10.52 35.56
N GLN A 533 0.33 -11.46 35.68
CA GLN A 533 0.09 -12.22 36.91
C GLN A 533 1.29 -13.07 37.33
N GLN A 534 2.08 -13.54 36.37
CA GLN A 534 3.28 -14.36 36.60
C GLN A 534 4.57 -13.55 36.74
N GLY A 535 4.48 -12.20 36.82
CA GLY A 535 5.65 -11.34 36.95
C GLY A 535 6.53 -11.27 35.69
N GLN A 536 5.99 -11.63 34.53
CA GLN A 536 6.69 -11.68 33.23
C GLN A 536 6.30 -10.52 32.30
N ALA A 537 5.72 -9.44 32.83
CA ALA A 537 5.20 -8.32 32.06
C ALA A 537 6.26 -7.61 31.22
N GLU A 538 7.48 -7.44 31.74
CA GLU A 538 8.52 -6.63 31.10
C GLU A 538 8.86 -7.11 29.68
N ALA A 539 9.19 -8.39 29.54
CA ALA A 539 9.54 -8.97 28.24
C ALA A 539 8.31 -9.19 27.32
N ALA A 540 7.12 -9.38 27.89
CA ALA A 540 5.89 -9.57 27.11
C ALA A 540 5.29 -8.27 26.56
N ALA A 541 5.57 -7.12 27.20
CA ALA A 541 4.93 -5.85 26.92
C ALA A 541 5.07 -5.37 25.46
N PRO A 542 6.25 -5.41 24.82
CA PRO A 542 6.38 -4.96 23.43
C PRO A 542 5.45 -5.71 22.47
N ALA A 543 5.25 -7.02 22.68
CA ALA A 543 4.37 -7.84 21.86
C ALA A 543 2.87 -7.50 22.08
N ALA A 544 2.50 -7.04 23.28
CA ALA A 544 1.11 -6.78 23.66
C ALA A 544 0.57 -5.45 23.13
N LEU A 545 1.43 -4.46 22.84
CA LEU A 545 1.01 -3.11 22.44
C LEU A 545 0.11 -3.09 21.20
N GLY A 546 0.44 -3.88 20.17
CA GLY A 546 -0.35 -3.96 18.94
C GLY A 546 -1.78 -4.48 19.17
N PRO A 547 -1.97 -5.67 19.79
CA PRO A 547 -3.29 -6.16 20.19
C PRO A 547 -4.07 -5.18 21.08
N LEU A 548 -3.44 -4.60 22.10
CA LEU A 548 -4.06 -3.65 23.02
C LEU A 548 -4.51 -2.36 22.31
N PHE A 549 -3.69 -1.86 21.38
CA PHE A 549 -4.03 -0.71 20.54
C PHE A 549 -5.29 -0.98 19.73
N ARG A 550 -5.32 -2.08 18.96
CA ARG A 550 -6.46 -2.44 18.11
C ARG A 550 -7.74 -2.69 18.91
N ALA A 551 -7.63 -3.27 20.10
CA ALA A 551 -8.75 -3.47 21.02
C ALA A 551 -9.17 -2.19 21.76
N ARG A 552 -8.42 -1.09 21.63
CA ARG A 552 -8.62 0.17 22.36
C ARG A 552 -8.60 -0.01 23.89
N GLU A 553 -7.79 -0.95 24.38
CA GLU A 553 -7.61 -1.26 25.80
C GLU A 553 -6.62 -0.28 26.44
N ASN A 554 -7.03 0.99 26.60
CA ASN A 554 -6.12 2.11 26.92
C ASN A 554 -5.34 1.94 28.22
N GLU A 555 -6.00 1.46 29.28
CA GLU A 555 -5.35 1.27 30.59
C GLU A 555 -4.28 0.16 30.51
N GLU A 556 -4.63 -0.96 29.88
CA GLU A 556 -3.68 -2.05 29.67
C GLU A 556 -2.55 -1.64 28.71
N PHE A 557 -2.85 -0.83 27.68
CA PHE A 557 -1.83 -0.28 26.80
C PHE A 557 -0.83 0.59 27.57
N LEU A 558 -1.28 1.49 28.45
CA LEU A 558 -0.40 2.31 29.28
C LEU A 558 0.41 1.46 30.28
N ARG A 559 -0.18 0.39 30.83
CA ARG A 559 0.57 -0.58 31.65
C ARG A 559 1.68 -1.25 30.86
N ALA A 560 1.39 -1.79 29.68
CA ALA A 560 2.41 -2.37 28.80
C ALA A 560 3.47 -1.32 28.39
N TRP A 561 3.04 -0.11 28.06
CA TRP A 561 3.93 1.00 27.70
C TRP A 561 4.91 1.38 28.81
N SER A 562 4.51 1.29 30.07
CA SER A 562 5.38 1.58 31.22
C SER A 562 6.55 0.59 31.36
N HIS A 563 6.42 -0.61 30.77
CA HIS A 563 7.42 -1.67 30.81
C HIS A 563 8.44 -1.61 29.66
N ILE A 564 8.22 -0.79 28.62
CA ILE A 564 9.12 -0.71 27.48
C ILE A 564 10.11 0.45 27.61
N SER A 565 11.39 0.14 27.40
CA SER A 565 12.47 1.13 27.35
C SER A 565 12.72 1.65 25.93
N LEU A 566 12.69 0.76 24.93
CA LEU A 566 12.82 1.12 23.53
C LEU A 566 11.46 1.52 22.94
N ARG A 567 11.36 2.77 22.49
CA ARG A 567 10.13 3.35 21.92
C ARG A 567 10.44 3.85 20.53
N ASP A 568 10.02 3.09 19.52
CA ASP A 568 10.06 3.57 18.16
C ASP A 568 8.89 4.54 17.88
N GLU A 569 8.95 5.21 16.73
CA GLU A 569 7.95 6.20 16.35
C GLU A 569 6.57 5.57 16.04
N TYR A 570 6.52 4.29 15.65
CA TYR A 570 5.28 3.59 15.36
C TYR A 570 4.50 3.28 16.65
N LEU A 571 5.20 2.79 17.67
CA LEU A 571 4.66 2.59 19.02
C LEU A 571 4.25 3.92 19.66
N GLN A 572 5.05 4.98 19.52
CA GLN A 572 4.65 6.32 19.96
C GLN A 572 3.38 6.78 19.24
N THR A 573 3.25 6.51 17.95
CA THR A 573 2.05 6.85 17.18
C THR A 573 0.82 6.13 17.72
N MET A 574 0.92 4.85 18.10
CA MET A 574 -0.18 4.12 18.78
C MET A 574 -0.60 4.81 20.07
N LEU A 575 0.37 5.17 20.93
CA LEU A 575 0.09 5.88 22.18
C LEU A 575 -0.65 7.19 21.92
N TRP A 576 -0.12 8.02 21.01
CA TRP A 576 -0.73 9.31 20.70
C TRP A 576 -2.10 9.18 20.04
N HIS A 577 -2.32 8.18 19.18
CA HIS A 577 -3.63 7.92 18.58
C HIS A 577 -4.68 7.48 19.61
N LEU A 578 -4.29 6.70 20.63
CA LEU A 578 -5.19 6.35 21.74
C LEU A 578 -5.47 7.54 22.67
N MET A 579 -4.43 8.33 22.98
CA MET A 579 -4.50 9.31 24.05
C MET A 579 -4.96 10.70 23.61
N THR A 580 -4.65 11.13 22.38
CA THR A 580 -4.98 12.50 21.93
C THR A 580 -6.47 12.84 22.07
N PRO A 581 -7.41 11.99 21.65
CA PRO A 581 -8.84 12.30 21.79
C PRO A 581 -9.31 12.39 23.25
N ARG A 582 -8.50 11.85 24.19
CA ARG A 582 -8.81 11.71 25.61
C ARG A 582 -8.04 12.69 26.50
N LEU A 583 -7.11 13.49 25.96
CA LEU A 583 -6.25 14.40 26.74
C LEU A 583 -7.03 15.29 27.71
N GLY A 584 -8.21 15.79 27.30
CA GLY A 584 -9.09 16.60 28.15
C GLY A 584 -9.59 15.88 29.42
N SER A 585 -9.65 14.56 29.39
CA SER A 585 -10.10 13.70 30.49
C SER A 585 -8.97 13.06 31.31
N VAL A 586 -7.71 13.20 30.88
CA VAL A 586 -6.56 12.67 31.62
C VAL A 586 -6.31 13.54 32.84
N SER A 587 -6.54 12.97 34.02
CA SER A 587 -6.27 13.60 35.33
C SER A 587 -5.05 13.03 36.04
N ASP A 588 -4.58 11.87 35.61
CA ASP A 588 -3.45 11.16 36.18
C ASP A 588 -2.11 11.81 35.75
N GLU A 589 -1.24 12.04 36.73
CA GLU A 589 0.06 12.70 36.52
C GLU A 589 1.02 11.79 35.76
N ASP A 590 1.05 10.50 36.11
CA ASP A 590 1.95 9.53 35.50
C ASP A 590 1.69 9.39 34.00
N THR A 591 0.42 9.36 33.59
CA THR A 591 0.02 9.33 32.18
C THR A 591 0.49 10.57 31.41
N LEU A 592 0.36 11.76 32.00
CA LEU A 592 0.83 13.00 31.35
C LEU A 592 2.36 13.03 31.23
N LEU A 593 3.09 12.55 32.24
CA LEU A 593 4.55 12.43 32.20
C LEU A 593 5.01 11.37 31.20
N GLN A 594 4.27 10.26 31.06
CA GLN A 594 4.53 9.26 30.03
C GLN A 594 4.36 9.83 28.63
N LEU A 595 3.30 10.62 28.38
CA LEU A 595 3.09 11.32 27.12
C LEU A 595 4.18 12.36 26.85
N GLN A 596 4.61 13.10 27.88
CA GLN A 596 5.71 14.05 27.79
C GLN A 596 7.03 13.37 27.38
N ALA A 597 7.30 12.17 27.90
CA ALA A 597 8.45 11.36 27.54
C ALA A 597 8.29 10.65 26.18
N ALA A 598 7.09 10.66 25.61
CA ALA A 598 6.76 9.98 24.35
C ALA A 598 6.48 10.96 23.19
N VAL A 599 6.88 12.23 23.32
CA VAL A 599 6.83 13.21 22.23
C VAL A 599 7.53 12.65 20.99
N ARG A 600 6.84 12.69 19.85
CA ARG A 600 7.36 12.13 18.61
C ARG A 600 8.38 13.07 18.00
N ALA A 601 9.58 12.55 17.76
CA ALA A 601 10.68 13.29 17.16
C ALA A 601 10.35 13.85 15.76
N SER A 602 9.35 13.28 15.07
CA SER A 602 8.94 13.75 13.75
C SER A 602 8.23 15.10 13.75
N MET A 603 7.48 15.42 14.80
CA MET A 603 6.74 16.67 14.96
C MET A 603 6.58 17.02 16.45
N PRO A 604 7.69 17.25 17.16
CA PRO A 604 7.64 17.48 18.60
C PRO A 604 6.84 18.74 18.95
N GLU A 605 6.78 19.73 18.05
CA GLU A 605 5.97 20.93 18.23
C GLU A 605 4.47 20.66 18.31
N VAL A 606 3.97 19.67 17.55
CA VAL A 606 2.55 19.34 17.50
C VAL A 606 2.13 18.65 18.80
N ASP A 607 2.93 17.68 19.24
CA ASP A 607 2.73 16.97 20.50
C ASP A 607 2.87 17.91 21.70
N ALA A 608 3.85 18.82 21.65
CA ALA A 608 4.05 19.84 22.67
C ALA A 608 2.84 20.77 22.80
N GLN A 609 2.34 21.29 21.66
CA GLN A 609 1.18 22.19 21.66
C GLN A 609 -0.08 21.50 22.19
N ARG A 610 -0.27 20.22 21.88
CA ARG A 610 -1.41 19.43 22.37
C ARG A 610 -1.33 19.16 23.86
N LEU A 611 -0.14 18.86 24.39
CA LEU A 611 0.04 18.39 25.76
C LEU A 611 0.25 19.51 26.78
N ALA A 612 0.85 20.64 26.38
CA ALA A 612 1.18 21.76 27.26
C ALA A 612 0.00 22.28 28.11
N PRO A 613 -1.24 22.44 27.58
CA PRO A 613 -2.36 22.90 28.41
C PRO A 613 -2.74 21.93 29.53
N HIS A 614 -2.54 20.63 29.30
CA HIS A 614 -2.86 19.58 30.27
C HIS A 614 -1.77 19.46 31.33
N LEU A 615 -0.50 19.56 30.93
CA LEU A 615 0.63 19.63 31.86
C LEU A 615 0.54 20.89 32.73
N ALA A 616 0.25 22.06 32.16
CA ALA A 616 0.15 23.30 32.93
C ALA A 616 -0.95 23.24 33.99
N ARG A 617 -2.10 22.63 33.64
CA ARG A 617 -3.21 22.43 34.58
C ARG A 617 -2.85 21.52 35.74
N ARG A 618 -2.00 20.51 35.53
CA ARG A 618 -1.69 19.47 36.52
C ARG A 618 -0.39 19.71 37.29
N LEU A 619 0.66 20.13 36.60
CA LEU A 619 2.04 20.29 37.09
C LEU A 619 2.50 21.76 37.19
N GLY A 620 1.68 22.70 36.70
CA GLY A 620 1.99 24.14 36.74
C GLY A 620 2.74 24.66 35.51
N GLY A 621 2.65 25.98 35.29
CA GLY A 621 3.26 26.65 34.13
C GLY A 621 4.79 26.58 34.08
N GLU A 622 5.46 26.64 35.23
CA GLU A 622 6.93 26.55 35.30
C GLU A 622 7.46 25.19 34.79
N HIS A 623 6.76 24.10 35.10
CA HIS A 623 7.09 22.77 34.58
C HIS A 623 7.03 22.75 33.04
N VAL A 624 5.96 23.32 32.48
CA VAL A 624 5.76 23.42 31.04
C VAL A 624 6.84 24.29 30.38
N ARG A 625 7.16 25.46 30.93
CA ARG A 625 8.24 26.31 30.41
C ARG A 625 9.57 25.59 30.39
N GLY A 626 9.94 24.93 31.50
CA GLY A 626 11.18 24.17 31.60
C GLY A 626 11.26 23.01 30.62
N TRP A 627 10.13 22.33 30.36
CA TRP A 627 10.06 21.26 29.36
C TRP A 627 10.13 21.79 27.92
N LEU A 628 9.38 22.84 27.57
CA LEU A 628 9.42 23.44 26.24
C LEU A 628 10.82 24.00 25.92
N GLN A 629 11.53 24.57 26.91
CA GLN A 629 12.91 25.01 26.74
C GLN A 629 13.85 23.83 26.39
N ARG A 630 13.72 22.68 27.08
CA ARG A 630 14.49 21.48 26.72
C ARG A 630 14.20 21.00 25.30
N LEU A 631 12.94 21.04 24.85
CA LEU A 631 12.58 20.69 23.48
C LEU A 631 13.18 21.67 22.45
N LEU A 632 13.25 22.97 22.77
CA LEU A 632 13.95 23.96 21.95
C LEU A 632 15.44 23.64 21.86
N ASP A 633 16.08 23.30 22.97
CA ASP A 633 17.51 23.00 23.01
C ASP A 633 17.86 21.71 22.22
N GLN A 634 16.89 20.81 22.06
CA GLN A 634 17.03 19.54 21.33
C GLN A 634 16.67 19.64 19.84
N THR A 635 16.10 20.77 19.38
CA THR A 635 15.60 20.88 18.01
C THR A 635 16.37 21.91 17.18
N ASP A 636 16.96 21.45 16.09
CA ASP A 636 17.65 22.31 15.10
C ASP A 636 16.73 22.83 13.99
N ASN A 637 15.50 22.30 13.88
CA ASN A 637 14.56 22.72 12.84
C ASN A 637 13.95 24.10 13.16
N ALA A 638 14.29 25.11 12.38
CA ALA A 638 13.85 26.50 12.59
C ALA A 638 12.32 26.67 12.68
N ARG A 639 11.53 25.93 11.89
CA ARG A 639 10.06 26.00 11.92
C ARG A 639 9.49 25.38 13.20
N THR A 640 10.01 24.23 13.59
CA THR A 640 9.68 23.58 14.86
C THR A 640 10.02 24.50 16.04
N ARG A 641 11.23 25.08 16.05
CA ARG A 641 11.65 26.06 17.08
C ARG A 641 10.68 27.22 17.18
N GLN A 642 10.34 27.87 16.06
CA GLN A 642 9.39 28.99 16.03
C GLN A 642 8.01 28.61 16.62
N THR A 643 7.55 27.39 16.36
CA THR A 643 6.26 26.89 16.86
C THR A 643 6.31 26.62 18.36
N ILE A 644 7.40 26.03 18.85
CA ILE A 644 7.62 25.79 20.28
C ILE A 644 7.78 27.13 21.03
N GLU A 645 8.55 28.08 20.50
CA GLU A 645 8.68 29.45 21.06
C GLU A 645 7.34 30.17 21.16
N ARG A 646 6.46 30.01 20.15
CA ARG A 646 5.11 30.55 20.21
C ARG A 646 4.31 29.93 21.35
N THR A 647 4.36 28.60 21.48
CA THR A 647 3.68 27.87 22.56
C THR A 647 4.23 28.28 23.93
N LEU A 648 5.54 28.51 24.03
CA LEU A 648 6.21 28.96 25.26
C LEU A 648 5.70 30.32 25.72
N ARG A 649 5.33 31.23 24.81
CA ARG A 649 4.77 32.56 25.16
C ARG A 649 3.39 32.50 25.82
N ASP A 650 2.67 31.38 25.68
CA ASP A 650 1.35 31.19 26.27
C ASP A 650 1.41 30.76 27.75
N TYR A 651 2.60 30.45 28.28
CA TYR A 651 2.84 30.00 29.65
C TYR A 651 3.79 30.92 30.38
#